data_AF-Q21TX3-F1
#
_entry.id   AF-Q21TX3-F1
#
_cell.length_a   1.000
_cell.length_b   1.000
_cell.length_c   1.000
_cell.angle_alpha   90.00
_cell.angle_beta   90.00
_cell.angle_gamma   90.00
#
_symmetry.space_group_name_H-M   'P 1'
#
loop_
_entity.id
_entity.type
_entity.pdbx_description
1 polymer ?
#
loop_
_entity_poly.entity_id
_entity_poly.type
_entity_poly.pdbx_seq_one_letter_code
_entity_poly.pdbx_strand_id
1 'polypeptide(L)'
;MGAYSPPVPDSEKTQHDGVDGGVFDFAGWEAEVEPPLPKGDPTLAEAARELQSTISKHQPIDKSTDWEDFEAYLPERASPLPGANDADARERLRLVLLRAIREGSVPDASIEDLSLGDDGIPNVEACSLLRMVINDVGAETDDRFEYCTPDESFEVVVAPEMTPDEEDTVTEALAFIDNLAERRNDPLRIYQKEFQNATLLTADEEVALGQGMERGVQQALDALAVWPSGIGAVLDAVHMVKSEAKPLRWLSSGPRAELQDIEISSNAEPAADSVLSVEGIGTDDESDSQFGHDAHESTDELSELLSNAELLSGLDFDGALSSDGWNSRRKALASLGLSRGFLLELADFEQLEVQESAIEFSQAMQAYRQARDQMVIANLKLVLFIAKKYLYSGQPLDDLLQEGNIGLIKAVDRYDWRRGFKLSTYATWWIRQQVGRYVADKSKTIRLPVHVYVKTQQIAHAAHAIELATGRMPTIEEIAKKMEMPASKVAPLALAIPEPLPIHDVDVDSLIAIDAQDNYVARDPMDIVSDSQLIGSIDRFLATLKPKDEQVLRLRFGIGAHEAMTLEEIGTRLEVTRERIRQIEAKAICHLKHPARLERLLRDLNGTPPPKREEIETESIESDDATDSKPPSTPVSSSAARLQPVTQSAKAVPRPERIQSTVPTILDKVLAMAAVLGFTVEDERDGKSGRVWVNILETPNIHSRKLVRKMLDLGFEFWPGKGYWR
;
A
#
# COMPACT_ATOMS: atom_id res chain seq x y z
N MET A 1 -16.87 -41.92 51.07
CA MET A 1 -17.33 -43.10 50.29
C MET A 1 -18.41 -42.63 49.34
N GLY A 2 -18.10 -42.64 48.05
CA GLY A 2 -19.04 -42.27 47.01
C GLY A 2 -19.99 -43.40 46.64
N ALA A 3 -21.07 -43.04 45.95
CA ALA A 3 -21.75 -43.79 44.88
C ALA A 3 -22.94 -42.91 44.42
N TYR A 4 -22.84 -42.26 43.26
CA TYR A 4 -23.33 -42.74 41.95
C TYR A 4 -24.85 -42.63 41.78
N SER A 5 -25.32 -41.66 40.99
CA SER A 5 -25.85 -41.85 39.62
C SER A 5 -26.61 -40.60 39.09
N PRO A 6 -26.76 -40.45 37.75
CA PRO A 6 -26.57 -39.18 37.03
C PRO A 6 -27.88 -38.54 36.51
N PRO A 7 -27.84 -37.35 35.88
CA PRO A 7 -28.79 -36.96 34.87
C PRO A 7 -28.22 -37.09 33.44
N VAL A 8 -29.13 -37.53 32.57
CA VAL A 8 -29.09 -37.78 31.12
C VAL A 8 -29.04 -36.45 30.33
N PRO A 9 -28.56 -36.43 29.07
CA PRO A 9 -28.04 -35.24 28.40
C PRO A 9 -29.14 -34.46 27.68
N ASP A 10 -29.05 -33.12 27.71
CA ASP A 10 -29.82 -32.27 26.81
C ASP A 10 -29.03 -32.00 25.54
N SER A 11 -29.74 -32.28 24.45
CA SER A 11 -29.39 -32.24 23.05
C SER A 11 -28.85 -30.89 22.57
N GLU A 12 -27.71 -30.99 21.88
CA GLU A 12 -27.38 -30.31 20.62
C GLU A 12 -28.40 -29.27 20.14
N LYS A 13 -28.03 -27.99 20.29
CA LYS A 13 -28.38 -26.95 19.32
C LYS A 13 -27.10 -26.61 18.56
N THR A 14 -26.83 -27.38 17.52
CA THR A 14 -26.02 -26.95 16.40
C THR A 14 -26.74 -25.77 15.73
N GLN A 15 -26.35 -24.55 16.10
CA GLN A 15 -26.53 -23.40 15.24
C GLN A 15 -25.66 -23.66 14.01
N HIS A 16 -26.32 -23.92 12.88
CA HIS A 16 -25.77 -23.70 11.57
C HIS A 16 -25.43 -22.20 11.46
N ASP A 17 -24.19 -21.85 11.77
CA ASP A 17 -23.64 -20.60 11.26
C ASP A 17 -23.41 -20.81 9.76
N GLY A 18 -24.28 -20.17 8.99
CA GLY A 18 -24.06 -19.93 7.59
C GLY A 18 -22.73 -19.20 7.43
N VAL A 19 -21.98 -19.61 6.42
CA VAL A 19 -20.87 -18.84 5.88
C VAL A 19 -21.47 -17.59 5.24
N ASP A 20 -21.83 -16.62 6.06
CA ASP A 20 -22.03 -15.25 5.59
C ASP A 20 -20.62 -14.69 5.33
N GLY A 21 -20.42 -14.19 4.11
CA GLY A 21 -19.28 -13.37 3.72
C GLY A 21 -19.27 -12.05 4.48
N GLY A 22 -19.06 -12.14 5.79
CA GLY A 22 -18.89 -11.00 6.67
C GLY A 22 -17.59 -10.32 6.30
N VAL A 23 -17.70 -9.09 5.82
CA VAL A 23 -16.60 -8.12 5.76
C VAL A 23 -15.91 -8.16 7.12
N PHE A 24 -14.70 -8.71 7.14
CA PHE A 24 -13.95 -8.94 8.37
C PHE A 24 -13.42 -7.59 8.87
N ASP A 25 -14.00 -7.10 9.96
CA ASP A 25 -13.63 -5.83 10.57
C ASP A 25 -12.63 -6.05 11.71
N PHE A 26 -11.41 -5.54 11.53
CA PHE A 26 -10.36 -5.54 12.57
C PHE A 26 -10.69 -4.60 13.74
N ALA A 27 -11.73 -3.74 13.63
CA ALA A 27 -12.08 -2.77 14.67
C ALA A 27 -12.62 -3.39 15.98
N GLY A 28 -13.08 -4.65 15.95
CA GLY A 28 -13.57 -5.36 17.14
C GLY A 28 -12.49 -6.10 17.95
N TRP A 29 -11.21 -5.98 17.56
CA TRP A 29 -10.10 -6.63 18.26
C TRP A 29 -9.62 -5.75 19.41
N GLU A 30 -10.13 -6.02 20.61
CA GLU A 30 -9.62 -5.39 21.83
C GLU A 30 -8.24 -5.96 22.16
N ALA A 31 -7.27 -5.07 22.42
CA ALA A 31 -5.96 -5.45 22.93
C ALA A 31 -6.15 -6.21 24.25
N GLU A 32 -5.51 -7.37 24.39
CA GLU A 32 -5.50 -8.08 25.66
C GLU A 32 -4.85 -7.18 26.71
N VAL A 33 -5.53 -6.98 27.84
CA VAL A 33 -5.04 -6.14 28.94
C VAL A 33 -3.73 -6.74 29.43
N GLU A 34 -2.62 -6.03 29.22
CA GLU A 34 -1.32 -6.48 29.69
C GLU A 34 -1.33 -6.65 31.22
N PRO A 35 -0.67 -7.70 31.73
CA PRO A 35 -0.50 -7.85 33.17
C PRO A 35 0.27 -6.65 33.74
N PRO A 36 -0.04 -6.21 34.98
CA PRO A 36 0.66 -5.10 35.59
C PRO A 36 2.16 -5.40 35.70
N LEU A 37 2.96 -4.36 35.53
CA LEU A 37 4.42 -4.43 35.58
C LEU A 37 4.90 -5.24 36.79
N PRO A 38 5.80 -6.22 36.60
CA PRO A 38 6.39 -6.97 37.70
C PRO A 38 7.17 -6.01 38.61
N LYS A 39 7.12 -6.23 39.92
CA LYS A 39 7.85 -5.39 40.90
C LYS A 39 9.35 -5.68 40.81
N GLY A 40 10.16 -4.62 40.68
CA GLY A 40 11.61 -4.70 40.52
C GLY A 40 12.35 -5.46 41.62
N ASP A 41 13.22 -6.37 41.19
CA ASP A 41 14.18 -7.05 42.06
C ASP A 41 15.50 -6.23 42.13
N PRO A 42 15.91 -5.74 43.32
CA PRO A 42 17.11 -4.90 43.45
C PRO A 42 18.41 -5.63 43.07
N THR A 43 18.41 -6.95 43.10
CA THR A 43 19.54 -7.79 42.69
C THR A 43 19.83 -7.71 41.19
N LEU A 44 18.80 -7.51 40.36
CA LEU A 44 18.97 -7.32 38.92
C LEU A 44 19.59 -5.96 38.60
N ALA A 45 19.23 -4.91 39.35
CA ALA A 45 19.83 -3.60 39.21
C ALA A 45 21.32 -3.60 39.56
N GLU A 46 21.73 -4.35 40.59
CA GLU A 46 23.13 -4.56 40.94
C GLU A 46 23.89 -5.33 39.85
N ALA A 47 23.34 -6.45 39.36
CA ALA A 47 23.93 -7.21 38.26
C ALA A 47 24.06 -6.37 36.97
N ALA A 48 23.05 -5.57 36.66
CA ALA A 48 23.07 -4.64 35.53
C ALA A 48 24.16 -3.57 35.69
N ARG A 49 24.37 -3.03 36.90
CA ARG A 49 25.49 -2.11 37.18
C ARG A 49 26.85 -2.77 37.02
N GLU A 50 27.00 -4.02 37.47
CA GLU A 50 28.26 -4.76 37.31
C GLU A 50 28.57 -4.99 35.82
N LEU A 51 27.60 -5.49 35.05
CA LEU A 51 27.73 -5.63 33.59
C LEU A 51 28.03 -4.29 32.95
N GLN A 52 27.33 -3.22 33.32
CA GLN A 52 27.59 -1.89 32.80
C GLN A 52 29.00 -1.41 33.14
N SER A 53 29.52 -1.71 34.33
CA SER A 53 30.90 -1.36 34.69
C SER A 53 31.93 -2.02 33.77
N THR A 54 31.64 -3.24 33.29
CA THR A 54 32.48 -3.93 32.30
C THR A 54 32.38 -3.28 30.92
N ILE A 55 31.18 -2.90 30.48
CA ILE A 55 30.96 -2.17 29.23
C ILE A 55 31.62 -0.79 29.29
N SER A 56 31.60 -0.12 30.44
CA SER A 56 32.19 1.21 30.65
C SER A 56 33.71 1.20 30.65
N LYS A 57 34.33 0.17 31.24
CA LYS A 57 35.78 -0.04 31.18
C LYS A 57 36.28 -0.40 29.78
N HIS A 58 35.39 -0.89 28.91
CA HIS A 58 35.73 -1.10 27.52
C HIS A 58 35.97 0.27 26.86
N GLN A 59 37.23 0.58 26.58
CA GLN A 59 37.57 1.67 25.66
C GLN A 59 36.96 1.32 24.31
N PRO A 60 36.21 2.24 23.69
CA PRO A 60 35.83 2.06 22.29
C PRO A 60 37.13 2.00 21.49
N ILE A 61 37.53 0.80 21.11
CA ILE A 61 38.68 0.62 20.23
C ILE A 61 38.16 0.95 18.84
N ASP A 62 38.32 2.21 18.44
CA ASP A 62 38.20 2.57 17.04
C ASP A 62 39.44 2.01 16.34
N LYS A 63 39.38 0.74 15.91
CA LYS A 63 40.41 0.13 15.05
C LYS A 63 40.32 0.68 13.61
N SER A 64 39.89 1.92 13.42
CA SER A 64 39.63 2.52 12.11
C SER A 64 40.89 2.82 11.30
N THR A 65 42.11 2.57 11.82
CA THR A 65 43.28 2.43 10.94
C THR A 65 43.17 1.25 9.99
N ASP A 66 42.30 0.28 10.29
CA ASP A 66 42.03 -0.84 9.39
C ASP A 66 40.78 -0.58 8.52
N TRP A 67 40.01 0.50 8.67
CA TRP A 67 38.88 0.79 7.74
C TRP A 67 39.28 1.59 6.50
N GLU A 68 40.53 2.07 6.44
CA GLU A 68 41.13 2.50 5.17
C GLU A 68 41.49 1.28 4.29
N ASP A 69 41.76 0.11 4.89
CA ASP A 69 42.20 -1.12 4.21
C ASP A 69 41.20 -2.29 4.29
N PHE A 70 40.17 -2.19 5.12
CA PHE A 70 39.06 -3.14 5.20
C PHE A 70 37.93 -2.55 4.37
N GLU A 71 38.00 -2.82 3.07
CA GLU A 71 36.81 -3.05 2.28
C GLU A 71 36.01 -4.12 3.02
N ALA A 72 35.13 -3.70 3.93
CA ALA A 72 34.01 -4.51 4.29
C ALA A 72 33.28 -4.73 2.97
N TYR A 73 33.59 -5.85 2.31
CA TYR A 73 32.72 -6.43 1.30
C TYR A 73 31.40 -6.77 2.02
N LEU A 74 30.60 -5.76 2.39
CA LEU A 74 29.24 -5.79 1.87
C LEU A 74 29.46 -6.07 0.40
N PRO A 75 28.84 -7.10 -0.20
CA PRO A 75 28.89 -7.21 -1.65
C PRO A 75 28.64 -5.80 -2.13
N GLU A 76 29.64 -5.17 -2.76
CA GLU A 76 29.38 -3.92 -3.43
C GLU A 76 28.16 -4.29 -4.24
N ARG A 77 27.02 -3.63 -4.00
CA ARG A 77 25.88 -3.86 -4.88
C ARG A 77 26.50 -3.66 -6.24
N ALA A 78 26.67 -4.77 -6.99
CA ALA A 78 27.56 -4.79 -8.13
C ALA A 78 27.20 -3.55 -8.92
N SER A 79 28.19 -2.70 -9.21
CA SER A 79 27.91 -1.47 -9.97
C SER A 79 26.99 -1.90 -11.09
N PRO A 80 25.76 -1.39 -11.14
CA PRO A 80 24.75 -2.01 -11.99
C PRO A 80 25.22 -1.96 -13.44
N LEU A 81 25.98 -0.91 -13.76
CA LEU A 81 26.58 -0.72 -15.05
C LEU A 81 28.05 -1.16 -15.01
N PRO A 82 28.54 -1.80 -16.10
CA PRO A 82 29.95 -2.16 -16.20
C PRO A 82 30.81 -0.91 -16.04
N GLY A 83 31.80 -1.02 -15.15
CA GLY A 83 32.64 0.11 -14.78
C GLY A 83 33.56 0.55 -15.92
N ALA A 84 34.21 1.69 -15.73
CA ALA A 84 35.12 2.24 -16.74
C ALA A 84 36.29 1.32 -17.14
N ASN A 85 36.56 0.34 -16.28
CA ASN A 85 37.69 -0.57 -16.35
C ASN A 85 37.42 -1.83 -17.19
N ASP A 86 36.15 -2.16 -17.47
CA ASP A 86 35.80 -3.34 -18.27
C ASP A 86 35.76 -3.01 -19.76
N ALA A 87 36.92 -3.14 -20.41
CA ALA A 87 37.09 -2.84 -21.84
C ALA A 87 36.12 -3.65 -22.72
N ASP A 88 35.96 -4.95 -22.43
CA ASP A 88 35.09 -5.84 -23.21
C ASP A 88 33.61 -5.47 -23.08
N ALA A 89 33.16 -5.13 -21.86
CA ALA A 89 31.77 -4.71 -21.62
C ALA A 89 31.49 -3.34 -22.25
N ARG A 90 32.46 -2.42 -22.21
CA ARG A 90 32.39 -1.12 -22.89
C ARG A 90 32.33 -1.24 -24.41
N GLU A 91 33.09 -2.16 -25.00
CA GLU A 91 33.01 -2.42 -26.44
C GLU A 91 31.62 -2.96 -26.82
N ARG A 92 31.05 -3.86 -26.03
CA ARG A 92 29.68 -4.37 -26.25
C ARG A 92 28.63 -3.27 -26.08
N LEU A 93 28.73 -2.43 -25.04
CA LEU A 93 27.87 -1.26 -24.86
C LEU A 93 27.98 -0.29 -26.04
N ARG A 94 29.20 -0.02 -26.51
CA ARG A 94 29.47 0.82 -27.68
C ARG A 94 28.78 0.26 -28.93
N LEU A 95 28.84 -1.05 -29.15
CA LEU A 95 28.16 -1.70 -30.26
C LEU A 95 26.63 -1.62 -30.14
N VAL A 96 26.08 -1.79 -28.94
CA VAL A 96 24.64 -1.66 -28.68
C VAL A 96 24.16 -0.22 -28.90
N LEU A 97 24.90 0.79 -28.45
CA LEU A 97 24.59 2.20 -28.66
C LEU A 97 24.67 2.58 -30.14
N LEU A 98 25.68 2.09 -30.87
CA LEU A 98 25.75 2.28 -32.32
C LEU A 98 24.57 1.63 -33.05
N ARG A 99 24.16 0.44 -32.60
CA ARG A 99 22.98 -0.23 -33.13
C ARG A 99 21.73 0.58 -32.83
N ALA A 100 21.60 1.12 -31.63
CA ALA A 100 20.50 2.01 -31.24
C ALA A 100 20.42 3.23 -32.17
N ILE A 101 21.54 3.91 -32.43
CA ILE A 101 21.61 5.10 -33.30
C ILE A 101 21.29 4.75 -34.76
N ARG A 102 21.88 3.67 -35.28
CA ARG A 102 21.75 3.29 -36.69
C ARG A 102 20.43 2.63 -37.02
N GLU A 103 19.92 1.76 -36.16
CA GLU A 103 18.73 0.94 -36.41
C GLU A 103 17.47 1.51 -35.78
N GLY A 104 17.60 2.30 -34.70
CA GLY A 104 16.48 2.83 -33.93
C GLY A 104 15.74 1.78 -33.13
N SER A 105 16.35 0.60 -32.91
CA SER A 105 15.86 -0.44 -32.01
C SER A 105 16.98 -1.31 -31.49
N VAL A 106 16.84 -1.80 -30.26
CA VAL A 106 17.79 -2.72 -29.62
C VAL A 106 17.04 -3.95 -29.09
N PRO A 107 17.51 -5.19 -29.34
CA PRO A 107 16.91 -6.39 -28.75
C PRO A 107 17.07 -6.40 -27.23
N ASP A 108 16.03 -6.81 -26.51
CA ASP A 108 16.07 -6.84 -25.05
C ASP A 108 17.16 -7.79 -24.52
N ALA A 109 17.37 -8.93 -25.18
CA ALA A 109 18.45 -9.87 -24.87
C ALA A 109 19.85 -9.22 -24.88
N SER A 110 20.10 -8.24 -25.78
CA SER A 110 21.39 -7.53 -25.80
C SER A 110 21.56 -6.59 -24.60
N ILE A 111 20.47 -6.13 -24.01
CA ILE A 111 20.46 -5.28 -22.80
C ILE A 111 20.61 -6.17 -21.57
N GLU A 112 19.92 -7.31 -21.54
CA GLU A 112 20.08 -8.33 -20.49
C GLU A 112 21.50 -8.90 -20.45
N ASP A 113 22.10 -9.19 -21.60
CA ASP A 113 23.48 -9.67 -21.68
C ASP A 113 24.51 -8.67 -21.11
N LEU A 114 24.20 -7.38 -21.19
CA LEU A 114 25.02 -6.29 -20.66
C LEU A 114 24.75 -5.98 -19.18
N SER A 115 23.62 -6.46 -18.65
CA SER A 115 23.20 -6.26 -17.26
C SER A 115 23.45 -7.47 -16.37
N LEU A 116 23.87 -8.61 -16.94
CA LEU A 116 24.31 -9.77 -16.19
C LEU A 116 25.47 -9.38 -15.26
N GLY A 117 25.26 -9.54 -13.95
CA GLY A 117 26.35 -9.43 -12.99
C GLY A 117 27.32 -10.61 -13.12
N ASP A 118 28.43 -10.56 -12.38
CA ASP A 118 29.42 -11.66 -12.31
C ASP A 118 28.80 -13.01 -11.90
N ASP A 119 27.67 -12.95 -11.19
CA ASP A 119 26.90 -14.11 -10.72
C ASP A 119 25.99 -14.74 -11.80
N GLY A 120 25.93 -14.16 -13.01
CA GLY A 120 25.06 -14.60 -14.10
C GLY A 120 23.56 -14.33 -13.88
N ILE A 121 23.22 -13.49 -12.89
CA ILE A 121 21.86 -13.02 -12.64
C ILE A 121 21.73 -11.61 -13.27
N PRO A 122 20.67 -11.35 -14.07
CA PRO A 122 20.46 -10.03 -14.66
C PRO A 122 20.18 -9.00 -13.57
N ASN A 123 20.94 -7.90 -13.57
CA ASN A 123 20.71 -6.80 -12.65
C ASN A 123 19.57 -5.92 -13.18
N VAL A 124 18.43 -5.97 -12.48
CA VAL A 124 17.22 -5.22 -12.85
C VAL A 124 17.47 -3.69 -12.87
N GLU A 125 18.27 -3.18 -11.93
CA GLU A 125 18.62 -1.76 -11.88
C GLU A 125 19.40 -1.37 -13.15
N ALA A 126 20.37 -2.20 -13.54
CA ALA A 126 21.19 -1.99 -14.73
C ALA A 126 20.37 -2.02 -16.04
N CYS A 127 19.49 -3.00 -16.19
CA CYS A 127 18.55 -3.06 -17.31
C CYS A 127 17.76 -1.76 -17.44
N SER A 128 17.18 -1.30 -16.31
CA SER A 128 16.35 -0.09 -16.33
C SER A 128 17.13 1.17 -16.72
N LEU A 129 18.37 1.32 -16.21
CA LEU A 129 19.24 2.44 -16.55
C LEU A 129 19.67 2.39 -18.02
N LEU A 130 20.05 1.22 -18.54
CA LEU A 130 20.40 1.06 -19.94
C LEU A 130 19.21 1.32 -20.87
N ARG A 131 18.01 0.84 -20.53
CA ARG A 131 16.77 1.14 -21.26
C ARG A 131 16.48 2.64 -21.29
N MET A 132 16.70 3.34 -20.18
CA MET A 132 16.57 4.81 -20.12
C MET A 132 17.54 5.49 -21.09
N VAL A 133 18.82 5.12 -21.07
CA VAL A 133 19.84 5.70 -21.98
C VAL A 133 19.52 5.41 -23.45
N ILE A 134 19.10 4.18 -23.77
CA ILE A 134 18.72 3.80 -25.14
C ILE A 134 17.52 4.62 -25.63
N ASN A 135 16.54 4.86 -24.75
CA ASN A 135 15.39 5.71 -25.06
C ASN A 135 15.78 7.19 -25.24
N ASP A 136 16.71 7.71 -24.43
CA ASP A 136 17.23 9.08 -24.55
C ASP A 136 18.01 9.29 -25.86
N VAL A 137 18.72 8.26 -26.33
CA VAL A 137 19.34 8.21 -27.67
C VAL A 137 18.30 8.09 -28.80
N GLY A 138 17.04 7.81 -28.46
CA GLY A 138 15.89 7.81 -29.38
C GLY A 138 15.56 6.46 -30.01
N ALA A 139 16.08 5.37 -29.45
CA ALA A 139 15.82 3.99 -29.88
C ALA A 139 14.81 3.28 -28.96
N GLU A 140 14.04 2.36 -29.54
CA GLU A 140 13.04 1.55 -28.83
C GLU A 140 13.61 0.15 -28.49
N THR A 141 13.24 -0.42 -27.35
CA THR A 141 13.56 -1.83 -27.04
C THR A 141 12.58 -2.75 -27.76
N ASP A 142 13.10 -3.81 -28.37
CA ASP A 142 12.31 -4.75 -29.15
C ASP A 142 12.34 -6.15 -28.53
N ASP A 143 11.16 -6.70 -28.23
CA ASP A 143 10.94 -8.03 -27.64
C ASP A 143 10.77 -9.13 -28.73
N ARG A 144 10.78 -8.76 -30.03
CA ARG A 144 10.33 -9.62 -31.14
C ARG A 144 11.22 -10.83 -31.49
N PHE A 145 12.32 -11.08 -30.78
CA PHE A 145 13.23 -12.18 -31.13
C PHE A 145 12.75 -13.59 -30.74
N GLU A 146 11.57 -13.76 -30.12
CA GLU A 146 11.02 -15.10 -29.85
C GLU A 146 10.46 -15.82 -31.09
N TYR A 147 10.36 -15.17 -32.26
CA TYR A 147 9.86 -15.79 -33.50
C TYR A 147 10.82 -15.63 -34.69
N CYS A 148 12.04 -16.17 -34.57
CA CYS A 148 12.89 -16.33 -35.76
C CYS A 148 12.34 -17.47 -36.65
N THR A 149 11.98 -17.14 -37.89
CA THR A 149 11.90 -18.17 -38.93
C THR A 149 13.33 -18.60 -39.31
N PRO A 150 13.59 -19.89 -39.65
CA PRO A 150 14.94 -20.38 -39.96
C PRO A 150 15.66 -19.67 -41.13
N ASP A 151 14.94 -18.89 -41.94
CA ASP A 151 15.45 -18.20 -43.13
C ASP A 151 15.76 -16.71 -42.89
N GLU A 152 15.45 -16.14 -41.72
CA GLU A 152 15.73 -14.74 -41.40
C GLU A 152 16.98 -14.61 -40.53
N SER A 153 18.15 -14.46 -41.17
CA SER A 153 19.39 -14.10 -40.49
C SER A 153 19.40 -12.59 -40.18
N PHE A 154 18.91 -12.21 -39.00
CA PHE A 154 19.08 -10.86 -38.44
C PHE A 154 20.46 -10.67 -37.78
N GLU A 155 21.51 -11.34 -38.29
CA GLU A 155 22.89 -11.00 -37.93
C GLU A 155 23.20 -9.61 -38.48
N VAL A 156 23.00 -8.61 -37.63
CA VAL A 156 23.35 -7.22 -37.92
C VAL A 156 24.87 -7.10 -37.92
N VAL A 157 25.46 -7.06 -39.11
CA VAL A 157 26.87 -6.67 -39.28
C VAL A 157 26.95 -5.15 -39.18
N VAL A 158 27.06 -4.63 -37.95
CA VAL A 158 27.44 -3.24 -37.76
C VAL A 158 28.90 -3.11 -38.21
N ALA A 159 29.15 -2.40 -39.31
CA ALA A 159 30.53 -2.03 -39.66
C ALA A 159 31.09 -1.18 -38.52
N PRO A 160 32.27 -1.50 -37.96
CA PRO A 160 32.82 -0.81 -36.79
C PRO A 160 33.26 0.64 -37.08
N GLU A 161 33.29 1.04 -38.35
CA GLU A 161 33.61 2.40 -38.77
C GLU A 161 32.45 3.35 -38.42
N MET A 162 32.74 4.41 -37.67
CA MET A 162 31.76 5.39 -37.19
C MET A 162 31.93 6.71 -37.93
N THR A 163 30.81 7.40 -38.15
CA THR A 163 30.84 8.82 -38.53
C THR A 163 31.19 9.68 -37.31
N PRO A 164 31.83 10.86 -37.50
CA PRO A 164 32.21 11.72 -36.36
C PRO A 164 31.00 12.12 -35.49
N ASP A 165 29.83 12.34 -36.09
CA ASP A 165 28.60 12.68 -35.36
C ASP A 165 28.08 11.49 -34.51
N GLU A 166 28.25 10.24 -34.99
CA GLU A 166 27.94 9.02 -34.21
C GLU A 166 28.96 8.83 -33.07
N GLU A 167 30.23 9.15 -33.28
CA GLU A 167 31.25 9.05 -32.23
C GLU A 167 30.97 10.03 -31.07
N ASP A 168 30.56 11.26 -31.38
CA ASP A 168 30.23 12.27 -30.37
C ASP A 168 29.02 11.85 -29.51
N THR A 169 27.95 11.38 -30.14
CA THR A 169 26.72 10.94 -29.45
C THR A 169 26.94 9.69 -28.60
N VAL A 170 27.71 8.71 -29.09
CA VAL A 170 28.09 7.52 -28.31
C VAL A 170 28.98 7.91 -27.13
N THR A 171 29.91 8.86 -27.32
CA THR A 171 30.80 9.32 -26.25
C THR A 171 30.00 10.06 -25.17
N GLU A 172 29.03 10.89 -25.56
CA GLU A 172 28.11 11.55 -24.63
C GLU A 172 27.27 10.54 -23.83
N ALA A 173 26.69 9.53 -24.50
CA ALA A 173 25.92 8.47 -23.85
C ALA A 173 26.77 7.65 -22.88
N LEU A 174 28.01 7.30 -23.24
CA LEU A 174 28.94 6.60 -22.36
C LEU A 174 29.35 7.45 -21.15
N ALA A 175 29.60 8.75 -21.33
CA ALA A 175 29.90 9.66 -20.23
C ALA A 175 28.70 9.80 -19.27
N PHE A 176 27.47 9.75 -19.79
CA PHE A 176 26.27 9.75 -18.97
C PHE A 176 26.11 8.44 -18.18
N ILE A 177 26.35 7.29 -18.82
CA ILE A 177 26.41 5.97 -18.16
C ILE A 177 27.46 5.96 -17.05
N ASP A 178 28.65 6.51 -17.29
CA ASP A 178 29.71 6.61 -16.27
C ASP A 178 29.26 7.46 -15.07
N ASN A 179 28.62 8.60 -15.30
CA ASN A 179 28.06 9.44 -14.22
C ASN A 179 26.97 8.71 -13.42
N LEU A 180 26.13 7.90 -14.08
CA LEU A 180 25.13 7.06 -13.40
C LEU A 180 25.78 5.94 -12.60
N ALA A 181 26.82 5.31 -13.15
CA ALA A 181 27.57 4.22 -12.52
C ALA A 181 28.34 4.69 -11.28
N GLU A 182 28.87 5.92 -11.28
CA GLU A 182 29.60 6.50 -10.14
C GLU A 182 28.75 6.63 -8.87
N ARG A 183 27.41 6.49 -8.94
CA ARG A 183 26.46 6.62 -7.80
C ARG A 183 26.76 7.83 -6.91
N ARG A 184 27.35 8.90 -7.47
CA ARG A 184 27.80 10.08 -6.70
C ARG A 184 26.63 10.81 -6.02
N ASN A 185 25.43 10.64 -6.57
CA ASN A 185 24.20 11.24 -6.08
C ASN A 185 23.34 10.30 -5.22
N ASP A 186 23.85 9.12 -4.82
CA ASP A 186 23.14 8.25 -3.89
C ASP A 186 23.12 8.89 -2.49
N PRO A 187 21.93 9.28 -1.98
CA PRO A 187 21.81 9.99 -0.70
C PRO A 187 22.39 9.18 0.46
N LEU A 188 22.26 7.85 0.42
CA LEU A 188 22.78 6.98 1.48
C LEU A 188 24.30 7.05 1.55
N ARG A 189 24.98 7.08 0.39
CA ARG A 189 26.44 7.14 0.33
C ARG A 189 26.98 8.48 0.81
N ILE A 190 26.30 9.58 0.45
CA ILE A 190 26.63 10.93 0.96
C ILE A 190 26.49 10.94 2.48
N TYR A 191 25.37 10.44 2.99
CA TYR A 191 25.12 10.36 4.42
C TYR A 191 26.18 9.51 5.15
N GLN A 192 26.53 8.34 4.61
CA GLN A 192 27.57 7.47 5.15
C GLN A 192 28.93 8.15 5.24
N LYS A 193 29.32 8.86 4.19
CA LYS A 193 30.57 9.63 4.17
C LYS A 193 30.58 10.72 5.25
N GLU A 194 29.46 11.39 5.47
CA GLU A 194 29.36 12.47 6.45
C GLU A 194 29.47 11.97 7.90
N PHE A 195 28.71 10.95 8.30
CA PHE A 195 28.79 10.47 9.69
C PHE A 195 30.02 9.61 9.96
N GLN A 196 30.68 9.04 8.94
CA GLN A 196 31.97 8.36 9.13
C GLN A 196 33.04 9.32 9.70
N ASN A 197 33.02 10.58 9.26
CA ASN A 197 33.90 11.64 9.74
C ASN A 197 33.61 12.05 11.21
N ALA A 198 32.48 11.64 11.79
CA ALA A 198 32.16 11.94 13.18
C ALA A 198 33.01 11.08 14.14
N THR A 199 33.65 11.74 15.09
CA THR A 199 34.46 11.10 16.14
C THR A 199 33.57 10.41 17.17
N LEU A 200 33.96 9.21 17.60
CA LEU A 200 33.27 8.51 18.68
C LEU A 200 33.51 9.22 20.02
N LEU A 201 32.48 9.26 20.86
CA LEU A 201 32.57 9.82 22.21
C LEU A 201 33.06 8.78 23.21
N THR A 202 33.84 9.24 24.18
CA THR A 202 34.15 8.48 25.39
C THR A 202 33.03 8.61 26.42
N ALA A 203 32.98 7.71 27.41
CA ALA A 203 31.96 7.75 28.47
C ALA A 203 32.00 9.06 29.28
N ASP A 204 33.19 9.61 29.52
CA ASP A 204 33.36 10.87 30.26
C ASP A 204 32.86 12.06 29.42
N GLU A 205 33.05 12.03 28.10
CA GLU A 205 32.54 13.03 27.18
C GLU A 205 31.01 12.97 27.04
N GLU A 206 30.41 11.77 27.04
CA GLU A 206 28.94 11.61 27.10
C GLU A 206 28.37 12.29 28.35
N VAL A 207 29.00 12.08 29.52
CA VAL A 207 28.60 12.71 30.77
C VAL A 207 28.81 14.24 30.69
N ALA A 208 29.92 14.69 30.11
CA ALA A 208 30.19 16.12 29.95
C ALA A 208 29.16 16.82 29.05
N LEU A 209 28.73 16.18 27.96
CA LEU A 209 27.67 16.66 27.07
C LEU A 209 26.32 16.66 27.77
N GLY A 210 25.97 15.60 28.51
CA GLY A 210 24.76 15.55 29.32
C GLY A 210 24.71 16.67 30.36
N GLN A 211 25.81 16.92 31.07
CA GLN A 211 25.95 18.05 31.98
C GLN A 211 25.90 19.40 31.25
N GLY A 212 26.42 19.48 30.02
CA GLY A 212 26.35 20.65 29.16
C GLY A 212 24.91 21.01 28.79
N MET A 213 24.12 20.02 28.39
CA MET A 213 22.69 20.18 28.12
C MET A 213 21.93 20.67 29.36
N GLU A 214 22.19 20.08 30.54
CA GLU A 214 21.54 20.54 31.77
C GLU A 214 21.93 21.96 32.16
N ARG A 215 23.21 22.32 32.01
CA ARG A 215 23.68 23.69 32.26
C ARG A 215 23.03 24.69 31.29
N GLY A 216 22.88 24.34 30.02
CA GLY A 216 22.20 25.18 29.03
C GLY A 216 20.74 25.45 29.42
N VAL A 217 20.00 24.42 29.83
CA VAL A 217 18.61 24.58 30.32
C VAL A 217 18.55 25.42 31.60
N GLN A 218 19.47 25.20 32.54
CA GLN A 218 19.51 25.98 33.78
C GLN A 218 19.80 27.46 33.52
N GLN A 219 20.79 27.76 32.66
CA GLN A 219 21.13 29.12 32.25
C GLN A 219 19.98 29.78 31.48
N ALA A 220 19.27 29.04 30.63
CA ALA A 220 18.08 29.53 29.96
C ALA A 220 16.99 29.90 30.97
N LEU A 221 16.72 29.07 31.99
CA LEU A 221 15.75 29.41 33.03
C LEU A 221 16.21 30.60 33.91
N ASP A 222 17.51 30.74 34.15
CA ASP A 222 18.08 31.88 34.89
C ASP A 222 17.88 33.19 34.11
N ALA A 223 18.14 33.18 32.80
CA ALA A 223 17.92 34.31 31.91
C ALA A 223 16.42 34.65 31.78
N LEU A 224 15.57 33.63 31.65
CA LEU A 224 14.11 33.77 31.59
C LEU A 224 13.53 34.40 32.86
N ALA A 225 14.10 34.13 34.05
CA ALA A 225 13.65 34.72 35.30
C ALA A 225 13.87 36.25 35.38
N VAL A 226 14.87 36.76 34.65
CA VAL A 226 15.21 38.19 34.56
C VAL A 226 14.38 38.89 33.49
N TRP A 227 13.85 38.13 32.53
CA TRP A 227 13.32 38.62 31.27
C TRP A 227 11.78 38.75 31.26
N PRO A 228 11.22 39.98 31.31
CA PRO A 228 9.78 40.17 31.52
C PRO A 228 8.89 39.81 30.33
N SER A 229 9.29 40.15 29.08
CA SER A 229 8.52 39.78 27.89
C SER A 229 8.46 38.25 27.71
N GLY A 230 9.53 37.55 28.05
CA GLY A 230 9.57 36.08 28.02
C GLY A 230 8.64 35.42 29.02
N ILE A 231 8.57 35.96 30.24
CA ILE A 231 7.57 35.51 31.21
C ILE A 231 6.15 35.79 30.69
N GLY A 232 5.93 36.93 30.04
CA GLY A 232 4.68 37.22 29.33
C GLY A 232 4.33 36.16 28.29
N ALA A 233 5.29 35.81 27.42
CA ALA A 233 5.12 34.77 26.41
C ALA A 233 4.82 33.37 27.01
N VAL A 234 5.45 33.03 28.15
CA VAL A 234 5.14 31.80 28.90
C VAL A 234 3.71 31.84 29.42
N LEU A 235 3.27 32.96 30.01
CA LEU A 235 1.89 33.11 30.51
C LEU A 235 0.86 33.07 29.37
N ASP A 236 1.16 33.67 28.23
CA ASP A 236 0.33 33.58 27.03
C ASP A 236 0.22 32.13 26.53
N ALA A 237 1.33 31.38 26.57
CA ALA A 237 1.33 29.95 26.24
C ALA A 237 0.47 29.13 27.22
N VAL A 238 0.49 29.46 28.53
CA VAL A 238 -0.42 28.85 29.52
C VAL A 238 -1.88 29.18 29.18
N HIS A 239 -2.18 30.42 28.79
CA HIS A 239 -3.52 30.80 28.35
C HIS A 239 -3.97 30.03 27.10
N MET A 240 -3.07 29.76 26.15
CA MET A 240 -3.37 28.93 24.98
C MET A 240 -3.75 27.50 25.37
N VAL A 241 -3.00 26.89 26.28
CA VAL A 241 -3.31 25.55 26.81
C VAL A 241 -4.65 25.55 27.55
N LYS A 242 -4.92 26.57 28.38
CA LYS A 242 -6.22 26.73 29.07
C LYS A 242 -7.41 26.88 28.09
N SER A 243 -7.18 27.46 26.92
CA SER A 243 -8.19 27.59 25.85
C SER A 243 -8.30 26.37 24.93
N GLU A 244 -7.58 25.26 25.23
CA GLU A 244 -7.51 24.04 24.42
C GLU A 244 -6.97 24.27 22.99
N ALA A 245 -6.26 25.37 22.74
CA ALA A 245 -5.68 25.68 21.44
C ALA A 245 -4.41 24.88 21.15
N LYS A 246 -3.68 24.48 22.20
CA LYS A 246 -2.47 23.65 22.16
C LYS A 246 -2.50 22.64 23.31
N PRO A 247 -1.92 21.43 23.15
CA PRO A 247 -1.89 20.42 24.21
C PRO A 247 -0.96 20.82 25.37
N LEU A 248 -1.21 20.31 26.57
CA LEU A 248 -0.36 20.51 27.75
C LEU A 248 1.07 20.07 27.49
N ARG A 249 1.24 18.91 26.83
CA ARG A 249 2.55 18.29 26.57
C ARG A 249 3.48 19.17 25.73
N TRP A 250 2.90 20.09 24.95
CA TRP A 250 3.68 21.08 24.20
C TRP A 250 4.37 22.07 25.14
N LEU A 251 3.69 22.53 26.19
CA LEU A 251 4.20 23.54 27.12
C LEU A 251 4.99 22.94 28.29
N SER A 252 4.46 21.90 28.92
CA SER A 252 5.04 21.27 30.11
C SER A 252 5.29 19.79 29.90
N SER A 253 6.42 19.32 30.41
CA SER A 253 6.78 17.90 30.43
C SER A 253 6.26 17.15 31.65
N GLY A 254 5.39 17.78 32.45
CA GLY A 254 4.89 17.28 33.72
C GLY A 254 5.80 17.65 34.90
N PRO A 255 5.35 17.45 36.16
CA PRO A 255 6.18 17.66 37.33
C PRO A 255 7.40 16.73 37.24
N ARG A 256 8.59 17.31 37.38
CA ARG A 256 9.85 16.55 37.51
C ARG A 256 9.84 15.89 38.90
N ALA A 257 9.01 14.88 39.08
CA ALA A 257 8.99 14.07 40.28
C ALA A 257 10.43 13.62 40.56
N GLU A 258 10.88 13.80 41.79
CA GLU A 258 12.12 13.22 42.26
C GLU A 258 12.15 11.74 41.84
N LEU A 259 13.17 11.42 41.05
CA LEU A 259 13.45 10.13 40.42
C LEU A 259 12.83 8.93 41.17
N GLN A 260 11.63 8.53 40.76
CA GLN A 260 11.21 7.14 40.88
C GLN A 260 11.63 6.45 39.59
N ASP A 261 12.37 5.37 39.76
CA ASP A 261 13.02 4.62 38.71
C ASP A 261 12.00 4.21 37.63
N ILE A 262 12.11 4.83 36.46
CA ILE A 262 11.45 4.34 35.24
C ILE A 262 12.17 3.03 34.90
N GLU A 263 11.53 1.92 35.24
CA GLU A 263 11.97 0.56 34.93
C GLU A 263 11.67 0.23 33.47
N ILE A 264 12.72 -0.15 32.75
CA ILE A 264 12.64 -0.70 31.40
C ILE A 264 12.37 -2.19 31.56
N SER A 265 11.25 -2.68 31.04
CA SER A 265 10.94 -4.12 30.99
C SER A 265 12.04 -4.85 30.20
N SER A 266 12.78 -5.73 30.87
CA SER A 266 13.95 -6.42 30.34
C SER A 266 13.72 -7.94 30.21
N ASN A 267 12.61 -8.36 29.59
CA ASN A 267 12.50 -9.72 29.06
C ASN A 267 12.95 -9.74 27.60
N ALA A 268 14.25 -9.59 27.38
CA ALA A 268 14.90 -10.00 26.16
C ALA A 268 16.36 -10.35 26.48
N GLU A 269 16.61 -11.62 26.82
CA GLU A 269 17.97 -12.16 26.72
C GLU A 269 18.47 -11.98 25.27
N PRO A 270 19.76 -11.68 25.04
CA PRO A 270 20.32 -11.72 23.70
C PRO A 270 20.59 -13.19 23.35
N ALA A 271 19.53 -13.92 23.02
CA ALA A 271 19.68 -15.16 22.26
C ALA A 271 20.12 -14.76 20.85
N ALA A 272 21.42 -14.93 20.58
CA ALA A 272 21.88 -15.08 19.21
C ALA A 272 21.11 -16.26 18.59
N ASP A 273 20.54 -16.03 17.40
CA ASP A 273 19.71 -16.97 16.61
C ASP A 273 18.18 -16.89 16.80
N SER A 274 17.58 -15.73 16.50
CA SER A 274 16.39 -15.63 15.65
C SER A 274 16.07 -14.15 15.38
N VAL A 275 16.17 -13.72 14.13
CA VAL A 275 16.15 -12.30 13.72
C VAL A 275 14.73 -11.69 13.72
N LEU A 276 13.71 -12.39 14.24
CA LEU A 276 12.30 -11.98 14.13
C LEU A 276 11.48 -12.11 15.43
N SER A 277 12.11 -12.24 16.59
CA SER A 277 11.40 -12.11 17.87
C SER A 277 11.07 -10.65 18.13
N VAL A 278 9.93 -10.17 17.61
CA VAL A 278 9.35 -8.85 17.85
C VAL A 278 8.74 -8.77 19.27
N GLU A 279 9.43 -9.35 20.26
CA GLU A 279 8.99 -9.41 21.67
C GLU A 279 9.37 -8.15 22.44
N GLY A 280 10.18 -7.27 21.85
CA GLY A 280 10.62 -6.01 22.45
C GLY A 280 9.81 -4.78 22.05
N ILE A 281 8.74 -4.92 21.25
CA ILE A 281 7.80 -3.81 21.03
C ILE A 281 6.91 -3.74 22.25
N GLY A 282 7.35 -3.02 23.28
CA GLY A 282 6.46 -2.61 24.35
C GLY A 282 5.25 -1.92 23.73
N THR A 283 4.05 -2.33 24.11
CA THR A 283 2.79 -1.70 23.71
C THR A 283 2.58 -0.37 24.45
N ASP A 284 3.68 0.32 24.78
CA ASP A 284 3.65 1.68 25.29
C ASP A 284 2.95 2.54 24.22
N ASP A 285 1.64 2.65 24.37
CA ASP A 285 0.73 3.60 23.77
C ASP A 285 1.11 5.00 24.29
N GLU A 286 2.39 5.38 24.20
CA GLU A 286 2.71 6.74 23.85
C GLU A 286 2.38 6.89 22.36
N SER A 287 1.08 7.09 22.12
CA SER A 287 0.54 7.67 20.91
C SER A 287 1.08 9.10 20.75
N ASP A 288 2.37 9.24 20.43
CA ASP A 288 2.86 10.42 19.69
C ASP A 288 2.48 10.24 18.21
N SER A 289 1.18 10.03 17.96
CA SER A 289 0.63 10.30 16.64
C SER A 289 0.82 11.79 16.41
N GLN A 290 1.80 12.12 15.57
CA GLN A 290 1.64 13.27 14.69
C GLN A 290 0.22 13.17 14.10
N PHE A 291 -0.59 14.18 14.39
CA PHE A 291 -2.04 14.26 14.23
C PHE A 291 -2.87 13.66 15.37
N GLY A 292 -3.45 14.58 16.13
CA GLY A 292 -4.35 14.45 17.28
C GLY A 292 -5.18 13.17 17.37
N HIS A 293 -5.09 12.53 18.52
CA HIS A 293 -6.24 12.22 19.36
C HIS A 293 -5.75 11.94 20.80
N ASP A 294 -6.11 12.85 21.70
CA ASP A 294 -6.57 12.60 23.08
C ASP A 294 -5.93 11.46 23.88
N ALA A 295 -4.64 11.59 24.22
CA ALA A 295 -4.23 11.09 25.54
C ALA A 295 -4.94 12.00 26.57
N HIS A 296 -5.81 11.44 27.41
CA HIS A 296 -6.45 12.19 28.49
C HIS A 296 -5.37 12.74 29.42
N GLU A 297 -4.93 13.97 29.16
CA GLU A 297 -4.09 14.77 30.05
C GLU A 297 -4.78 14.74 31.42
N SER A 298 -4.06 14.27 32.45
CA SER A 298 -4.66 14.14 33.76
C SER A 298 -5.12 15.52 34.22
N THR A 299 -6.39 15.66 34.59
CA THR A 299 -6.95 16.94 35.06
C THR A 299 -6.13 17.54 36.21
N ASP A 300 -5.43 16.67 36.92
CA ASP A 300 -4.58 16.98 38.06
C ASP A 300 -3.30 17.73 37.61
N GLU A 301 -2.60 17.27 36.56
CA GLU A 301 -1.42 17.96 36.02
C GLU A 301 -1.75 19.35 35.46
N LEU A 302 -2.89 19.48 34.77
CA LEU A 302 -3.39 20.77 34.30
C LEU A 302 -3.67 21.73 35.46
N SER A 303 -4.28 21.23 36.54
CA SER A 303 -4.59 22.03 37.72
C SER A 303 -3.32 22.50 38.45
N GLU A 304 -2.31 21.64 38.56
CA GLU A 304 -1.01 21.97 39.15
C GLU A 304 -0.28 23.02 38.33
N LEU A 305 -0.24 22.88 36.99
CA LEU A 305 0.38 23.86 36.12
C LEU A 305 -0.28 25.23 36.26
N LEU A 306 -1.61 25.28 36.21
CA LEU A 306 -2.36 26.54 36.37
C LEU A 306 -2.08 27.19 37.72
N SER A 307 -1.99 26.41 38.80
CA SER A 307 -1.63 26.96 40.13
C SER A 307 -0.22 27.55 40.16
N ASN A 308 0.75 26.89 39.52
CA ASN A 308 2.13 27.36 39.41
C ASN A 308 2.25 28.60 38.50
N ALA A 309 1.42 28.69 37.46
CA ALA A 309 1.36 29.85 36.58
C ALA A 309 0.70 31.06 37.25
N GLU A 310 -0.34 30.85 38.06
CA GLU A 310 -0.93 31.90 38.89
C GLU A 310 0.09 32.45 39.89
N LEU A 311 0.88 31.57 40.53
CA LEU A 311 1.99 31.98 41.40
C LEU A 311 3.04 32.81 40.66
N LEU A 312 3.36 32.46 39.40
CA LEU A 312 4.27 33.25 38.58
C LEU A 312 3.67 34.63 38.27
N SER A 313 2.40 34.70 37.86
CA SER A 313 1.71 35.95 37.52
C SER A 313 1.59 36.95 38.68
N GLY A 314 1.59 36.45 39.92
CA GLY A 314 1.48 37.26 41.13
C GLY A 314 2.79 37.88 41.61
N LEU A 315 3.91 37.64 40.94
CA LEU A 315 5.22 38.21 41.29
C LEU A 315 5.43 39.55 40.57
N ASP A 316 6.00 40.54 41.28
CA ASP A 316 6.31 41.85 40.68
C ASP A 316 7.36 41.72 39.57
N PHE A 317 7.09 42.28 38.38
CA PHE A 317 7.96 42.20 37.19
C PHE A 317 8.77 43.48 36.89
N ASP A 318 8.28 44.65 37.30
CA ASP A 318 8.81 45.98 36.92
C ASP A 318 9.90 46.54 37.85
N GLY A 319 10.24 45.86 38.95
CA GLY A 319 11.22 46.31 39.93
C GLY A 319 12.65 45.80 39.67
N ALA A 320 13.67 46.55 40.12
CA ALA A 320 15.05 46.05 40.19
C ALA A 320 15.09 44.72 40.96
N LEU A 321 15.62 43.66 40.35
CA LEU A 321 15.59 42.32 40.93
C LEU A 321 16.29 42.29 42.30
N SER A 322 15.51 42.20 43.37
CA SER A 322 16.02 41.69 44.64
C SER A 322 16.44 40.22 44.46
N SER A 323 17.50 39.79 45.15
CA SER A 323 17.95 38.39 45.12
C SER A 323 16.81 37.42 45.50
N ASP A 324 15.92 37.83 46.40
CA ASP A 324 14.76 37.04 46.82
C ASP A 324 13.66 36.97 45.74
N GLY A 325 13.51 38.05 44.94
CA GLY A 325 12.59 38.11 43.81
C GLY A 325 13.05 37.21 42.66
N TRP A 326 14.35 37.22 42.36
CA TRP A 326 14.93 36.32 41.36
C TRP A 326 14.76 34.84 41.76
N ASN A 327 15.11 34.49 43.01
CA ASN A 327 14.96 33.12 43.53
C ASN A 327 13.50 32.62 43.43
N SER A 328 12.54 33.50 43.72
CA SER A 328 11.11 33.17 43.66
C SER A 328 10.63 32.92 42.23
N ARG A 329 10.98 33.80 41.28
CA ARG A 329 10.67 33.62 39.85
C ARG A 329 11.34 32.36 39.30
N ARG A 330 12.61 32.13 39.62
CA ARG A 330 13.37 30.97 39.17
C ARG A 330 12.78 29.66 39.67
N LYS A 331 12.31 29.63 40.92
CA LYS A 331 11.64 28.48 41.51
C LYS A 331 10.28 28.22 40.86
N ALA A 332 9.49 29.26 40.61
CA ALA A 332 8.21 29.16 39.91
C ALA A 332 8.38 28.63 38.47
N LEU A 333 9.36 29.14 37.73
CA LEU A 333 9.72 28.64 36.39
C LEU A 333 10.20 27.18 36.42
N ALA A 334 10.95 26.78 37.45
CA ALA A 334 11.37 25.39 37.62
C ALA A 334 10.18 24.45 37.89
N SER A 335 9.21 24.88 38.71
CA SER A 335 8.02 24.07 39.02
C SER A 335 7.04 23.93 37.86
N LEU A 336 7.07 24.84 36.87
CA LEU A 336 6.26 24.71 35.66
C LEU A 336 6.69 23.53 34.77
N GLY A 337 7.92 23.02 34.94
CA GLY A 337 8.40 21.87 34.18
C GLY A 337 8.40 22.09 32.67
N LEU A 338 8.75 23.32 32.23
CA LEU A 338 8.69 23.74 30.83
C LEU A 338 9.39 22.73 29.91
N SER A 339 8.72 22.38 28.82
CA SER A 339 9.23 21.44 27.84
C SER A 339 10.45 22.04 27.12
N ARG A 340 11.42 21.18 26.76
CA ARG A 340 12.62 21.62 26.03
C ARG A 340 12.28 22.10 24.61
N GLY A 341 11.23 21.52 24.02
CA GLY A 341 10.69 21.95 22.73
C GLY A 341 10.16 23.38 22.79
N PHE A 342 9.37 23.70 23.81
CA PHE A 342 8.86 25.05 24.02
C PHE A 342 9.99 26.07 24.23
N LEU A 343 11.01 25.75 25.02
CA LEU A 343 12.17 26.64 25.21
C LEU A 343 12.93 26.91 23.91
N LEU A 344 13.03 25.91 23.02
CA LEU A 344 13.63 26.09 21.70
C LEU A 344 12.76 26.94 20.77
N GLU A 345 11.44 26.73 20.78
CA GLU A 345 10.51 27.57 20.02
C GLU A 345 10.58 29.02 20.49
N LEU A 346 10.60 29.26 21.80
CA LEU A 346 10.72 30.60 22.38
C LEU A 346 12.01 31.29 21.91
N ALA A 347 13.13 30.57 21.90
CA ALA A 347 14.41 31.12 21.42
C ALA A 347 14.39 31.47 19.92
N ASP A 348 13.63 30.74 19.10
CA ASP A 348 13.54 30.99 17.66
C ASP A 348 12.59 32.17 17.32
N PHE A 349 11.54 32.42 18.11
CA PHE A 349 10.61 33.54 17.91
C PHE A 349 11.23 34.93 18.12
N GLU A 350 12.39 34.99 18.77
CA GLU A 350 12.77 36.18 19.53
C GLU A 350 14.08 36.83 19.13
N GLN A 351 14.64 36.38 18.01
CA GLN A 351 15.80 37.00 17.35
C GLN A 351 15.59 38.49 16.98
N LEU A 352 14.42 39.07 17.32
CA LEU A 352 13.98 40.43 17.05
C LEU A 352 14.01 41.37 18.29
N GLU A 353 14.14 40.86 19.53
CA GLU A 353 14.21 41.72 20.74
C GLU A 353 15.67 42.07 21.14
N VAL A 354 15.91 43.33 21.54
CA VAL A 354 17.25 43.88 21.81
C VAL A 354 17.62 43.80 23.32
N GLN A 355 16.85 43.08 24.13
CA GLN A 355 17.10 42.99 25.57
C GLN A 355 18.27 42.04 25.88
N GLU A 356 19.19 42.44 26.76
CA GLU A 356 20.39 41.67 27.12
C GLU A 356 20.04 40.25 27.63
N SER A 357 18.97 40.14 28.43
CA SER A 357 18.49 38.86 28.96
C SER A 357 17.93 37.90 27.88
N ALA A 358 17.34 38.43 26.81
CA ALA A 358 16.85 37.61 25.68
C ALA A 358 18.03 37.06 24.86
N ILE A 359 19.10 37.85 24.71
CA ILE A 359 20.34 37.41 24.09
C ILE A 359 20.99 36.30 24.92
N GLU A 360 21.08 36.44 26.25
CA GLU A 360 21.57 35.39 27.14
C GLU A 360 20.74 34.10 27.05
N PHE A 361 19.41 34.22 26.99
CA PHE A 361 18.50 33.09 26.80
C PHE A 361 18.77 32.35 25.47
N SER A 362 18.82 33.09 24.37
CA SER A 362 19.07 32.51 23.04
C SER A 362 20.46 31.84 22.95
N GLN A 363 21.50 32.43 23.56
CA GLN A 363 22.83 31.84 23.63
C GLN A 363 22.84 30.55 24.45
N ALA A 364 22.15 30.52 25.60
CA ALA A 364 22.01 29.33 26.43
C ALA A 364 21.30 28.19 25.68
N MET A 365 20.23 28.50 24.95
CA MET A 365 19.51 27.53 24.13
C MET A 365 20.28 27.08 22.89
N GLN A 366 21.10 27.95 22.30
CA GLN A 366 22.02 27.57 21.22
C GLN A 366 23.10 26.62 21.72
N ALA A 367 23.65 26.87 22.92
CA ALA A 367 24.61 25.96 23.56
C ALA A 367 23.98 24.59 23.88
N TYR A 368 22.71 24.57 24.33
CA TYR A 368 21.94 23.33 24.49
C TYR A 368 21.80 22.58 23.16
N ARG A 369 21.38 23.28 22.08
CA ARG A 369 21.19 22.71 20.74
C ARG A 369 22.50 22.10 20.22
N GLN A 370 23.62 22.82 20.35
CA GLN A 370 24.95 22.34 19.97
C GLN A 370 25.37 21.09 20.74
N ALA A 371 25.21 21.07 22.07
CA ALA A 371 25.57 19.90 22.89
C ALA A 371 24.70 18.67 22.55
N ARG A 372 23.40 18.88 22.35
CA ARG A 372 22.46 17.83 21.92
C ARG A 372 22.84 17.29 20.54
N ASP A 373 23.07 18.16 19.56
CA ASP A 373 23.38 17.76 18.19
C ASP A 373 24.74 17.05 18.13
N GLN A 374 25.73 17.50 18.90
CA GLN A 374 27.03 16.81 19.03
C GLN A 374 26.87 15.40 19.61
N MET A 375 26.02 15.24 20.63
CA MET A 375 25.71 13.93 21.22
C MET A 375 24.98 13.01 20.22
N VAL A 376 24.09 13.55 19.39
CA VAL A 376 23.40 12.79 18.32
C VAL A 376 24.37 12.37 17.23
N ILE A 377 25.16 13.31 16.67
CA ILE A 377 26.06 13.08 15.54
C ILE A 377 27.10 11.99 15.86
N ALA A 378 27.66 12.01 17.08
CA ALA A 378 28.62 11.00 17.51
C ALA A 378 28.04 9.57 17.58
N ASN A 379 26.71 9.45 17.74
CA ASN A 379 26.02 8.17 17.92
C ASN A 379 25.28 7.69 16.67
N LEU A 380 25.40 8.35 15.51
CA LEU A 380 24.76 7.92 14.26
C LEU A 380 25.23 6.52 13.80
N LYS A 381 26.49 6.15 14.09
CA LYS A 381 27.05 4.82 13.79
C LYS A 381 26.29 3.71 14.51
N LEU A 382 25.78 3.97 15.73
CA LEU A 382 24.95 3.03 16.49
C LEU A 382 23.60 2.78 15.78
N VAL A 383 22.98 3.84 15.26
CA VAL A 383 21.71 3.74 14.54
C VAL A 383 21.86 2.86 13.30
N LEU A 384 22.90 3.09 12.50
CA LEU A 384 23.20 2.24 11.33
C LEU A 384 23.36 0.77 11.72
N PHE A 385 24.08 0.47 12.80
CA PHE A 385 24.27 -0.89 13.29
C PHE A 385 22.95 -1.57 13.66
N ILE A 386 22.01 -0.84 14.26
CA ILE A 386 20.69 -1.37 14.63
C ILE A 386 19.79 -1.50 13.40
N ALA A 387 19.74 -0.48 12.54
CA ALA A 387 18.92 -0.45 11.33
C ALA A 387 19.29 -1.57 10.34
N LYS A 388 20.58 -1.90 10.22
CA LYS A 388 21.05 -3.02 9.37
C LYS A 388 20.40 -4.37 9.72
N LYS A 389 19.97 -4.58 10.96
CA LYS A 389 19.28 -5.81 11.37
C LYS A 389 17.88 -5.94 10.76
N TYR A 390 17.29 -4.83 10.31
CA TYR A 390 15.94 -4.76 9.73
C TYR A 390 15.93 -4.67 8.20
N LEU A 391 17.07 -4.90 7.53
CA LEU A 391 17.18 -4.76 6.06
C LEU A 391 16.21 -5.66 5.29
N TYR A 392 15.93 -6.86 5.81
CA TYR A 392 15.02 -7.83 5.19
C TYR A 392 13.55 -7.64 5.56
N SER A 393 13.19 -6.51 6.17
CA SER A 393 11.79 -6.18 6.52
C SER A 393 10.95 -5.71 5.33
N GLY A 394 11.56 -5.52 4.16
CA GLY A 394 10.90 -4.99 2.95
C GLY A 394 10.91 -3.46 2.85
N GLN A 395 11.47 -2.76 3.84
CA GLN A 395 11.63 -1.30 3.81
C GLN A 395 13.04 -0.90 3.37
N PRO A 396 13.19 0.24 2.65
CA PRO A 396 14.50 0.74 2.26
C PRO A 396 15.34 1.13 3.49
N LEU A 397 16.66 0.91 3.40
CA LEU A 397 17.57 1.18 4.51
C LEU A 397 17.58 2.67 4.92
N ASP A 398 17.38 3.56 3.97
CA ASP A 398 17.36 5.01 4.19
C ASP A 398 16.26 5.40 5.17
N ASP A 399 15.06 4.85 4.97
CA ASP A 399 13.91 5.13 5.83
C ASP A 399 14.10 4.52 7.22
N LEU A 400 14.60 3.28 7.30
CA LEU A 400 14.93 2.64 8.58
C LEU A 400 15.97 3.45 9.37
N LEU A 401 16.94 4.05 8.68
CA LEU A 401 17.97 4.87 9.29
C LEU A 401 17.42 6.21 9.78
N GLN A 402 16.54 6.86 9.01
CA GLN A 402 15.90 8.11 9.44
C GLN A 402 15.00 7.89 10.66
N GLU A 403 14.20 6.84 10.66
CA GLU A 403 13.37 6.48 11.82
C GLU A 403 14.22 6.11 13.03
N GLY A 404 15.32 5.40 12.81
CA GLY A 404 16.30 5.15 13.86
C GLY A 404 16.93 6.43 14.41
N ASN A 405 17.22 7.44 13.57
CA ASN A 405 17.75 8.73 13.99
C ASN A 405 16.72 9.51 14.84
N ILE A 406 15.44 9.45 14.48
CA ILE A 406 14.35 10.01 15.30
C ILE A 406 14.32 9.32 16.67
N GLY A 407 14.44 7.99 16.71
CA GLY A 407 14.54 7.23 17.96
C GLY A 407 15.76 7.63 18.80
N LEU A 408 16.91 7.86 18.18
CA LEU A 408 18.12 8.34 18.86
C LEU A 408 17.92 9.74 19.45
N ILE A 409 17.34 10.68 18.70
CA ILE A 409 17.07 12.04 19.20
C ILE A 409 16.16 11.98 20.44
N LYS A 410 15.08 11.18 20.39
CA LYS A 410 14.20 10.95 21.55
C LYS A 410 14.97 10.39 22.75
N ALA A 411 15.88 9.45 22.51
CA ALA A 411 16.73 8.90 23.57
C ALA A 411 17.64 9.95 24.19
N VAL A 412 18.30 10.77 23.37
CA VAL A 412 19.20 11.83 23.83
C VAL A 412 18.46 12.86 24.68
N ASP A 413 17.26 13.28 24.26
CA ASP A 413 16.46 14.25 25.03
C ASP A 413 16.00 13.71 26.39
N ARG A 414 15.78 12.39 26.52
CA ARG A 414 15.35 11.75 27.78
C ARG A 414 16.51 11.15 28.59
N TYR A 415 17.74 11.23 28.12
CA TYR A 415 18.89 10.62 28.79
C TYR A 415 19.26 11.33 30.09
N ASP A 416 19.43 10.57 31.17
CA ASP A 416 19.93 11.07 32.46
C ASP A 416 21.26 10.41 32.82
N TRP A 417 22.33 11.21 32.79
CA TRP A 417 23.68 10.78 33.10
C TRP A 417 23.85 10.35 34.57
N ARG A 418 22.97 10.78 35.49
CA ARG A 418 23.05 10.42 36.92
C ARG A 418 22.84 8.94 37.18
N ARG A 419 22.13 8.23 36.29
CA ARG A 419 21.87 6.79 36.42
C ARG A 419 23.13 5.93 36.22
N GLY A 420 24.19 6.50 35.65
CA GLY A 420 25.50 5.82 35.50
C GLY A 420 25.57 4.76 34.39
N PHE A 421 24.54 4.67 33.54
CA PHE A 421 24.55 3.84 32.34
C PHE A 421 25.00 4.66 31.13
N LYS A 422 25.68 4.03 30.16
CA LYS A 422 26.08 4.67 28.90
C LYS A 422 24.85 5.00 28.06
N LEU A 423 24.96 6.02 27.21
CA LEU A 423 23.89 6.39 26.29
C LEU A 423 23.51 5.23 25.36
N SER A 424 24.49 4.47 24.86
CA SER A 424 24.25 3.37 23.91
C SER A 424 23.31 2.30 24.47
N THR A 425 23.41 1.95 25.75
CA THR A 425 22.51 0.99 26.41
C THR A 425 21.06 1.48 26.38
N TYR A 426 20.85 2.78 26.66
CA TYR A 426 19.52 3.40 26.68
C TYR A 426 18.97 3.64 25.27
N ALA A 427 19.79 4.23 24.39
CA ALA A 427 19.41 4.60 23.03
C ALA A 427 19.09 3.37 22.16
N THR A 428 19.74 2.23 22.39
CA THR A 428 19.44 0.99 21.66
C THR A 428 17.97 0.60 21.77
N TRP A 429 17.35 0.80 22.94
CA TRP A 429 15.94 0.50 23.14
C TRP A 429 15.05 1.42 22.30
N TRP A 430 15.24 2.73 22.41
CA TRP A 430 14.47 3.73 21.67
C TRP A 430 14.62 3.61 20.15
N ILE A 431 15.84 3.33 19.66
CA ILE A 431 16.11 3.11 18.24
C ILE A 431 15.38 1.83 17.78
N ARG A 432 15.49 0.74 18.54
CA ARG A 432 14.82 -0.53 18.19
C ARG A 432 13.30 -0.38 18.17
N GLN A 433 12.74 0.32 19.16
CA GLN A 433 11.31 0.56 19.28
C GLN A 433 10.80 1.40 18.10
N GLN A 434 11.47 2.51 17.77
CA GLN A 434 11.06 3.40 16.69
C GLN A 434 11.15 2.69 15.33
N VAL A 435 12.25 1.99 15.05
CA VAL A 435 12.43 1.24 13.79
C VAL A 435 11.43 0.09 13.69
N GLY A 436 11.23 -0.68 14.78
CA GLY A 436 10.27 -1.79 14.82
C GLY A 436 8.83 -1.33 14.60
N ARG A 437 8.44 -0.20 15.21
CA ARG A 437 7.13 0.43 15.00
C ARG A 437 6.96 0.90 13.57
N TYR A 438 7.96 1.55 12.98
CA TYR A 438 7.92 1.96 11.59
C TYR A 438 7.73 0.78 10.64
N VAL A 439 8.48 -0.31 10.85
CA VAL A 439 8.33 -1.54 10.07
C VAL A 439 6.92 -2.10 10.20
N ALA A 440 6.36 -2.20 11.41
CA ALA A 440 4.98 -2.69 11.59
C ALA A 440 3.94 -1.79 10.88
N ASP A 441 4.15 -0.48 10.90
CA ASP A 441 3.21 0.51 10.39
C ASP A 441 3.26 0.72 8.87
N LYS A 442 4.43 0.51 8.24
CA LYS A 442 4.71 0.81 6.82
C LYS A 442 5.10 -0.40 5.97
N SER A 443 5.39 -1.56 6.56
CA SER A 443 5.78 -2.76 5.80
C SER A 443 4.72 -3.26 4.84
N LYS A 444 3.43 -3.08 5.16
CA LYS A 444 2.30 -3.54 4.33
C LYS A 444 1.60 -2.38 3.64
N THR A 445 1.20 -2.60 2.38
CA THR A 445 0.39 -1.66 1.60
C THR A 445 -0.92 -1.30 2.29
N ILE A 446 -1.56 -2.30 2.89
CA ILE A 446 -2.73 -2.12 3.76
C ILE A 446 -2.21 -2.10 5.19
N ARG A 447 -2.33 -0.94 5.84
CA ARG A 447 -1.86 -0.75 7.22
C ARG A 447 -2.58 -1.72 8.17
N LEU A 448 -1.81 -2.48 8.92
CA LEU A 448 -2.29 -3.31 10.03
C LEU A 448 -1.92 -2.66 11.37
N PRO A 449 -2.75 -2.76 12.42
CA PRO A 449 -2.35 -2.38 13.76
C PRO A 449 -1.11 -3.18 14.24
N VAL A 450 -0.24 -2.54 15.02
CA VAL A 450 1.04 -3.14 15.45
C VAL A 450 0.87 -4.50 16.14
N HIS A 451 -0.10 -4.62 17.05
CA HIS A 451 -0.36 -5.88 17.76
C HIS A 451 -0.85 -7.01 16.83
N VAL A 452 -1.57 -6.67 15.75
CA VAL A 452 -1.97 -7.64 14.72
C VAL A 452 -0.75 -8.07 13.92
N TYR A 453 0.10 -7.11 13.52
CA TYR A 453 1.34 -7.37 12.80
C TYR A 453 2.31 -8.28 13.57
N VAL A 454 2.48 -8.06 14.88
CA VAL A 454 3.30 -8.93 15.73
C VAL A 454 2.77 -10.36 15.72
N LYS A 455 1.45 -10.55 15.85
CA LYS A 455 0.82 -11.87 15.85
C LYS A 455 0.91 -12.56 14.49
N THR A 456 0.78 -11.83 13.38
CA THR A 456 0.97 -12.43 12.04
C THR A 456 2.40 -12.90 11.84
N GLN A 457 3.40 -12.14 12.32
CA GLN A 457 4.80 -12.54 12.25
C GLN A 457 5.11 -13.76 13.13
N GLN A 458 4.54 -13.82 14.33
CA GLN A 458 4.64 -15.00 15.19
C GLN A 458 4.00 -16.24 14.55
N ILE A 459 2.85 -16.08 13.90
CA ILE A 459 2.20 -17.15 13.12
C ILE A 459 3.11 -17.60 11.98
N ALA A 460 3.70 -16.68 11.21
CA ALA A 460 4.62 -17.01 10.13
C ALA A 460 5.86 -17.77 10.64
N HIS A 461 6.45 -17.34 11.76
CA HIS A 461 7.58 -18.02 12.37
C HIS A 461 7.19 -19.40 12.91
N ALA A 462 6.03 -19.52 13.56
CA ALA A 462 5.51 -20.79 14.06
C ALA A 462 5.26 -21.78 12.91
N ALA A 463 4.69 -21.30 11.81
CA ALA A 463 4.44 -22.04 10.57
C ALA A 463 5.75 -22.55 9.96
N HIS A 464 6.74 -21.67 9.74
CA HIS A 464 8.06 -22.04 9.21
C HIS A 464 8.77 -23.05 10.12
N ALA A 465 8.70 -22.88 11.44
CA ALA A 465 9.30 -23.83 12.37
C ALA A 465 8.59 -25.20 12.40
N ILE A 466 7.28 -25.28 12.10
CA ILE A 466 6.58 -26.57 11.90
C ILE A 466 6.97 -27.18 10.56
N GLU A 467 7.07 -26.37 9.51
CA GLU A 467 7.48 -26.80 8.19
C GLU A 467 8.89 -27.40 8.21
N LEU A 468 9.84 -26.74 8.89
CA LEU A 468 11.20 -27.24 9.07
C LEU A 468 11.23 -28.57 9.85
N ALA A 469 10.36 -28.73 10.85
CA ALA A 469 10.31 -29.93 11.67
C ALA A 469 9.61 -31.12 11.00
N THR A 470 8.60 -30.86 10.15
CA THR A 470 7.72 -31.90 9.58
C THR A 470 7.94 -32.13 8.08
N GLY A 471 8.64 -31.22 7.39
CA GLY A 471 8.84 -31.24 5.95
C GLY A 471 7.55 -31.02 5.13
N ARG A 472 6.46 -30.57 5.76
CA ARG A 472 5.17 -30.30 5.11
C ARG A 472 4.60 -28.95 5.54
N MET A 473 3.72 -28.40 4.71
CA MET A 473 2.95 -27.21 5.06
C MET A 473 2.12 -27.45 6.33
N PRO A 474 2.15 -26.50 7.30
CA PRO A 474 1.44 -26.61 8.57
C PRO A 474 -0.07 -26.42 8.38
N THR A 475 -0.87 -27.12 9.20
CA THR A 475 -2.33 -26.90 9.24
C THR A 475 -2.68 -25.78 10.23
N ILE A 476 -3.80 -25.09 10.01
CA ILE A 476 -4.27 -23.99 10.89
C ILE A 476 -4.42 -24.48 12.35
N GLU A 477 -4.88 -25.73 12.55
CA GLU A 477 -5.00 -26.33 13.89
C GLU A 477 -3.65 -26.58 14.57
N GLU A 478 -2.61 -26.93 13.81
CA GLU A 478 -1.26 -27.14 14.35
C GLU A 478 -0.60 -25.82 14.76
N ILE A 479 -0.79 -24.78 13.95
CA ILE A 479 -0.36 -23.42 14.28
C ILE A 479 -1.08 -22.93 15.53
N ALA A 480 -2.40 -23.12 15.60
CA ALA A 480 -3.22 -22.76 16.75
C ALA A 480 -2.75 -23.45 18.05
N LYS A 481 -2.42 -24.74 17.99
CA LYS A 481 -1.86 -25.48 19.14
C LYS A 481 -0.49 -24.96 19.57
N LYS A 482 0.36 -24.58 18.63
CA LYS A 482 1.71 -24.07 18.93
C LYS A 482 1.69 -22.64 19.48
N MET A 483 0.75 -21.82 19.01
CA MET A 483 0.56 -20.44 19.44
C MET A 483 -0.35 -20.29 20.66
N GLU A 484 -0.93 -21.38 21.17
CA GLU A 484 -1.92 -21.39 22.26
C GLU A 484 -3.15 -20.48 21.99
N MET A 485 -3.50 -20.30 20.72
CA MET A 485 -4.63 -19.45 20.27
C MET A 485 -5.74 -20.30 19.64
N PRO A 486 -7.03 -19.89 19.72
CA PRO A 486 -8.10 -20.61 19.06
C PRO A 486 -8.00 -20.53 17.53
N ALA A 487 -8.29 -21.63 16.83
CA ALA A 487 -8.19 -21.71 15.36
C ALA A 487 -9.05 -20.66 14.64
N SER A 488 -10.17 -20.24 15.24
CA SER A 488 -11.03 -19.17 14.73
C SER A 488 -10.33 -17.81 14.65
N LYS A 489 -9.36 -17.52 15.55
CA LYS A 489 -8.55 -16.29 15.51
C LYS A 489 -7.35 -16.43 14.58
N VAL A 490 -6.78 -17.62 14.44
CA VAL A 490 -5.61 -17.86 13.57
C VAL A 490 -5.99 -17.80 12.09
N ALA A 491 -7.16 -18.31 11.71
CA ALA A 491 -7.62 -18.30 10.32
C ALA A 491 -7.63 -16.90 9.65
N PRO A 492 -8.25 -15.85 10.24
CA PRO A 492 -8.22 -14.52 9.65
C PRO A 492 -6.83 -13.87 9.67
N LEU A 493 -6.02 -14.13 10.70
CA LEU A 493 -4.65 -13.62 10.75
C LEU A 493 -3.77 -14.25 9.66
N ALA A 494 -3.99 -15.52 9.33
CA ALA A 494 -3.30 -16.18 8.23
C ALA A 494 -3.68 -15.60 6.86
N LEU A 495 -4.92 -15.13 6.69
CA LEU A 495 -5.37 -14.44 5.47
C LEU A 495 -4.72 -13.06 5.29
N ALA A 496 -4.23 -12.43 6.37
CA ALA A 496 -3.57 -11.13 6.34
C ALA A 496 -2.06 -11.19 5.99
N ILE A 497 -1.49 -12.39 5.83
CA ILE A 497 -0.06 -12.60 5.51
C ILE A 497 0.30 -12.23 4.07
N PRO A 498 -0.41 -12.70 3.02
CA PRO A 498 -0.02 -12.46 1.63
C PRO A 498 -0.07 -10.97 1.26
N GLU A 499 0.93 -10.52 0.49
CA GLU A 499 0.98 -9.16 -0.04
C GLU A 499 0.12 -9.01 -1.30
N PRO A 500 -0.53 -7.85 -1.49
CA PRO A 500 -1.29 -7.60 -2.71
C PRO A 500 -0.36 -7.60 -3.91
N LEU A 501 -0.76 -8.30 -4.97
CA LEU A 501 -0.04 -8.28 -6.23
C LEU A 501 -0.19 -6.92 -6.91
N PRO A 502 0.87 -6.40 -7.54
CA PRO A 502 0.76 -5.19 -8.32
C PRO A 502 -0.10 -5.42 -9.57
N ILE A 503 -0.91 -4.43 -9.95
CA ILE A 503 -1.89 -4.55 -11.03
C ILE A 503 -1.24 -4.81 -12.40
N HIS A 504 -0.01 -4.35 -12.62
CA HIS A 504 0.68 -4.49 -13.91
C HIS A 504 1.18 -5.92 -14.21
N ASP A 505 1.35 -6.75 -13.19
CA ASP A 505 1.79 -8.14 -13.34
C ASP A 505 0.62 -9.10 -13.63
N VAL A 506 -0.62 -8.60 -13.55
CA VAL A 506 -1.84 -9.41 -13.66
C VAL A 506 -2.56 -9.04 -14.95
N ASP A 507 -2.84 -10.04 -15.78
CA ASP A 507 -3.60 -9.83 -17.02
C ASP A 507 -5.01 -9.30 -16.70
N VAL A 508 -5.48 -8.30 -17.45
CA VAL A 508 -6.74 -7.60 -17.21
C VAL A 508 -7.93 -8.57 -17.21
N ASP A 509 -7.84 -9.63 -18.02
CA ASP A 509 -8.85 -10.69 -18.09
C ASP A 509 -8.91 -11.55 -16.81
N SER A 510 -7.80 -11.67 -16.08
CA SER A 510 -7.75 -12.41 -14.81
C SER A 510 -8.23 -11.60 -13.60
N LEU A 511 -8.17 -10.26 -13.67
CA LEU A 511 -8.75 -9.35 -12.67
C LEU A 511 -10.29 -9.40 -12.64
N ILE A 512 -10.92 -9.72 -13.77
CA ILE A 512 -12.39 -9.84 -13.90
C ILE A 512 -12.91 -11.15 -13.27
N ALA A 513 -12.03 -12.14 -13.08
CA ALA A 513 -12.39 -13.47 -12.59
C ALA A 513 -12.47 -13.59 -11.05
N ILE A 514 -12.02 -12.57 -10.30
CA ILE A 514 -11.96 -12.60 -8.84
C ILE A 514 -13.13 -11.77 -8.25
N ASP A 515 -14.30 -12.41 -8.11
CA ASP A 515 -15.41 -12.11 -7.18
C ASP A 515 -15.92 -10.66 -7.04
N ALA A 516 -15.54 -9.72 -7.90
CA ALA A 516 -15.97 -8.32 -7.87
C ALA A 516 -17.31 -8.08 -8.62
N GLN A 517 -18.11 -9.14 -8.82
CA GLN A 517 -19.19 -9.15 -9.81
C GLN A 517 -20.40 -8.26 -9.49
N ASP A 518 -20.65 -7.86 -8.23
CA ASP A 518 -22.00 -7.35 -7.93
C ASP A 518 -22.12 -5.82 -7.81
N ASN A 519 -21.06 -5.10 -7.45
CA ASN A 519 -21.16 -3.65 -7.17
C ASN A 519 -20.36 -2.74 -8.11
N TYR A 520 -19.26 -3.24 -8.70
CA TYR A 520 -18.35 -2.42 -9.51
C TYR A 520 -18.41 -2.73 -11.01
N VAL A 521 -19.11 -3.79 -11.39
CA VAL A 521 -19.34 -4.17 -12.79
C VAL A 521 -20.73 -3.67 -13.20
N ALA A 522 -20.83 -3.06 -14.37
CA ALA A 522 -22.14 -2.77 -14.96
C ALA A 522 -22.88 -4.11 -15.15
N ARG A 523 -24.07 -4.23 -14.54
CA ARG A 523 -24.90 -5.44 -14.68
C ARG A 523 -25.06 -5.81 -16.15
N ASP A 524 -25.04 -7.10 -16.46
CA ASP A 524 -25.23 -7.59 -17.82
C ASP A 524 -26.56 -7.03 -18.38
N PRO A 525 -26.56 -6.40 -19.57
CA PRO A 525 -27.79 -6.00 -20.25
C PRO A 525 -28.83 -7.13 -20.33
N MET A 526 -28.42 -8.40 -20.42
CA MET A 526 -29.33 -9.54 -20.41
C MET A 526 -30.06 -9.69 -19.07
N ASP A 527 -29.38 -9.49 -17.96
CA ASP A 527 -29.97 -9.54 -16.62
C ASP A 527 -30.92 -8.37 -16.40
N ILE A 528 -30.53 -7.16 -16.83
CA ILE A 528 -31.40 -5.97 -16.78
C ILE A 528 -32.69 -6.19 -17.59
N VAL A 529 -32.57 -6.77 -18.78
CA VAL A 529 -33.73 -7.10 -19.63
C VAL A 529 -34.58 -8.19 -18.96
N SER A 530 -33.97 -9.21 -18.39
CA SER A 530 -34.67 -10.29 -17.68
C SER A 530 -35.46 -9.77 -16.47
N ASP A 531 -34.85 -8.90 -15.67
CA ASP A 531 -35.51 -8.21 -14.55
C ASP A 531 -36.68 -7.36 -15.03
N SER A 532 -36.50 -6.60 -16.11
CA SER A 532 -37.59 -5.77 -16.67
C SER A 532 -38.76 -6.62 -17.21
N GLN A 533 -38.46 -7.77 -17.82
CA GLN A 533 -39.45 -8.74 -18.30
C GLN A 533 -40.18 -9.42 -17.14
N LEU A 534 -39.45 -9.76 -16.07
CA LEU A 534 -39.99 -10.32 -14.84
C LEU A 534 -40.95 -9.33 -14.18
N ILE A 535 -40.54 -8.07 -13.99
CA ILE A 535 -41.38 -7.00 -13.44
C ILE A 535 -42.65 -6.84 -14.29
N GLY A 536 -42.51 -6.75 -15.61
CA GLY A 536 -43.66 -6.63 -16.52
C GLY A 536 -44.61 -7.84 -16.48
N SER A 537 -44.08 -9.04 -16.22
CA SER A 537 -44.89 -10.26 -16.08
C SER A 537 -45.60 -10.31 -14.72
N ILE A 538 -44.93 -9.89 -13.65
CA ILE A 538 -45.51 -9.75 -12.31
C ILE A 538 -46.63 -8.70 -12.33
N ASP A 539 -46.45 -7.56 -12.99
CA ASP A 539 -47.49 -6.53 -13.11
C ASP A 539 -48.73 -7.04 -13.84
N ARG A 540 -48.55 -7.78 -14.95
CA ARG A 540 -49.68 -8.43 -15.65
C ARG A 540 -50.37 -9.48 -14.79
N PHE A 541 -49.63 -10.20 -13.95
CA PHE A 541 -50.16 -11.23 -13.06
C PHE A 541 -50.98 -10.61 -11.91
N LEU A 542 -50.47 -9.55 -11.29
CA LEU A 542 -51.14 -8.82 -10.23
C LEU A 542 -52.41 -8.10 -10.74
N ALA A 543 -52.40 -7.59 -11.98
CA ALA A 543 -53.59 -6.98 -12.62
C ALA A 543 -54.78 -7.95 -12.81
N THR A 544 -54.59 -9.27 -12.66
CA THR A 544 -55.68 -10.25 -12.70
C THR A 544 -56.50 -10.34 -11.41
N LEU A 545 -56.05 -9.66 -10.36
CA LEU A 545 -56.72 -9.58 -9.07
C LEU A 545 -57.71 -8.42 -9.03
N LYS A 546 -58.49 -8.37 -7.94
CA LYS A 546 -59.31 -7.20 -7.65
C LYS A 546 -58.39 -6.04 -7.26
N PRO A 547 -58.77 -4.79 -7.56
CA PRO A 547 -57.91 -3.62 -7.32
C PRO A 547 -57.49 -3.47 -5.84
N LYS A 548 -58.37 -3.86 -4.90
CA LYS A 548 -58.05 -3.85 -3.45
C LYS A 548 -57.05 -4.95 -3.05
N ASP A 549 -57.10 -6.11 -3.68
CA ASP A 549 -56.24 -7.25 -3.36
C ASP A 549 -54.82 -7.03 -3.95
N GLU A 550 -54.76 -6.46 -5.17
CA GLU A 550 -53.52 -6.03 -5.84
C GLU A 550 -52.78 -4.95 -5.04
N GLN A 551 -53.49 -3.93 -4.57
CA GLN A 551 -52.92 -2.83 -3.80
C GLN A 551 -52.28 -3.32 -2.49
N VAL A 552 -52.93 -4.25 -1.78
CA VAL A 552 -52.39 -4.83 -0.54
C VAL A 552 -51.10 -5.61 -0.81
N LEU A 553 -51.03 -6.40 -1.90
CA LEU A 553 -49.83 -7.15 -2.25
C LEU A 553 -48.68 -6.25 -2.69
N ARG A 554 -48.93 -5.23 -3.52
CA ARG A 554 -47.88 -4.28 -3.93
C ARG A 554 -47.27 -3.57 -2.73
N LEU A 555 -48.09 -3.09 -1.81
CA LEU A 555 -47.64 -2.41 -0.60
C LEU A 555 -46.92 -3.35 0.38
N ARG A 556 -47.34 -4.63 0.45
CA ARG A 556 -46.72 -5.62 1.35
C ARG A 556 -45.33 -6.07 0.89
N PHE A 557 -45.16 -6.27 -0.41
CA PHE A 557 -43.91 -6.78 -1.00
C PHE A 557 -43.03 -5.69 -1.61
N GLY A 558 -43.44 -4.43 -1.55
CA GLY A 558 -42.68 -3.31 -2.14
C GLY A 558 -42.65 -3.33 -3.68
N ILE A 559 -43.63 -3.96 -4.33
CA ILE A 559 -43.66 -4.03 -5.80
C ILE A 559 -44.19 -2.70 -6.34
N GLY A 560 -43.30 -1.90 -6.94
CA GLY A 560 -43.61 -0.54 -7.44
C GLY A 560 -43.64 0.54 -6.35
N ALA A 561 -43.20 0.22 -5.12
CA ALA A 561 -43.00 1.16 -4.02
C ALA A 561 -41.55 1.05 -3.51
N HIS A 562 -40.99 2.12 -2.96
CA HIS A 562 -39.59 2.12 -2.51
C HIS A 562 -39.32 1.18 -1.33
N GLU A 563 -40.34 0.80 -0.55
CA GLU A 563 -40.18 -0.02 0.64
C GLU A 563 -41.40 -0.94 0.88
N ALA A 564 -41.16 -2.10 1.47
CA ALA A 564 -42.20 -3.05 1.87
C ALA A 564 -42.82 -2.62 3.21
N MET A 565 -44.15 -2.44 3.26
CA MET A 565 -44.84 -2.00 4.47
C MET A 565 -45.32 -3.18 5.33
N THR A 566 -45.47 -2.93 6.63
CA THR A 566 -46.05 -3.90 7.58
C THR A 566 -47.58 -3.98 7.46
N LEU A 567 -48.18 -5.07 7.95
CA LEU A 567 -49.65 -5.26 7.91
C LEU A 567 -50.41 -4.18 8.70
N GLU A 568 -49.78 -3.57 9.71
CA GLU A 568 -50.35 -2.49 10.51
C GLU A 568 -50.32 -1.16 9.75
N GLU A 569 -49.20 -0.83 9.10
CA GLU A 569 -49.06 0.36 8.24
C GLU A 569 -49.99 0.32 7.03
N ILE A 570 -50.17 -0.86 6.42
CA ILE A 570 -51.14 -1.03 5.33
C ILE A 570 -52.57 -0.84 5.87
N GLY A 571 -52.82 -1.24 7.13
CA GLY A 571 -54.10 -1.10 7.84
C GLY A 571 -54.50 0.32 8.11
N THR A 572 -53.57 1.13 8.60
CA THR A 572 -53.77 2.56 8.79
C THR A 572 -54.01 3.26 7.46
N ARG A 573 -53.27 2.89 6.40
CA ARG A 573 -53.41 3.51 5.06
C ARG A 573 -54.72 3.20 4.35
N LEU A 574 -55.27 2.00 4.53
CA LEU A 574 -56.51 1.56 3.88
C LEU A 574 -57.75 1.69 4.80
N GLU A 575 -57.58 2.22 6.01
CA GLU A 575 -58.61 2.32 7.06
C GLU A 575 -59.27 0.97 7.39
N VAL A 576 -58.46 -0.10 7.44
CA VAL A 576 -58.92 -1.45 7.75
C VAL A 576 -58.09 -2.06 8.87
N THR A 577 -58.73 -2.89 9.72
CA THR A 577 -58.02 -3.63 10.78
C THR A 577 -56.92 -4.52 10.20
N ARG A 578 -55.79 -4.63 10.91
CA ARG A 578 -54.65 -5.52 10.58
C ARG A 578 -55.08 -6.93 10.15
N GLU A 579 -55.97 -7.57 10.93
CA GLU A 579 -56.41 -8.95 10.64
C GLU A 579 -57.18 -9.05 9.32
N ARG A 580 -57.90 -7.99 8.94
CA ARG A 580 -58.62 -7.97 7.66
C ARG A 580 -57.66 -7.90 6.47
N ILE A 581 -56.52 -7.22 6.59
CA ILE A 581 -55.48 -7.21 5.55
C ILE A 581 -54.82 -8.57 5.42
N ARG A 582 -54.52 -9.23 6.54
CA ARG A 582 -54.01 -10.61 6.54
C ARG A 582 -54.96 -11.56 5.82
N GLN A 583 -56.27 -11.42 6.04
CA GLN A 583 -57.29 -12.18 5.31
C GLN A 583 -57.31 -11.86 3.81
N ILE A 584 -57.17 -10.58 3.42
CA ILE A 584 -57.11 -10.15 2.03
C ILE A 584 -55.85 -10.71 1.35
N GLU A 585 -54.69 -10.64 2.00
CA GLU A 585 -53.43 -11.21 1.54
C GLU A 585 -53.54 -12.73 1.32
N ALA A 586 -53.97 -13.47 2.34
CA ALA A 586 -54.14 -14.92 2.24
C ALA A 586 -55.12 -15.30 1.12
N LYS A 587 -56.20 -14.53 0.98
CA LYS A 587 -57.17 -14.72 -0.10
C LYS A 587 -56.55 -14.41 -1.47
N ALA A 588 -55.80 -13.32 -1.61
CA ALA A 588 -55.16 -12.92 -2.86
C ALA A 588 -54.11 -13.94 -3.29
N ILE A 589 -53.25 -14.40 -2.37
CA ILE A 589 -52.27 -15.47 -2.62
C ILE A 589 -52.97 -16.77 -3.01
N CYS A 590 -54.06 -17.14 -2.33
CA CYS A 590 -54.84 -18.33 -2.70
C CYS A 590 -55.44 -18.21 -4.11
N HIS A 591 -55.87 -17.02 -4.54
CA HIS A 591 -56.36 -16.79 -5.90
C HIS A 591 -55.24 -16.85 -6.94
N LEU A 592 -54.04 -16.35 -6.61
CA LEU A 592 -52.86 -16.41 -7.48
C LEU A 592 -52.31 -17.84 -7.63
N LYS A 593 -52.40 -18.66 -6.58
CA LYS A 593 -51.97 -20.08 -6.58
C LYS A 593 -52.86 -21.01 -7.42
N HIS A 594 -53.95 -20.52 -8.01
CA HIS A 594 -54.79 -21.34 -8.88
C HIS A 594 -53.99 -21.82 -10.11
N PRO A 595 -54.02 -23.12 -10.47
CA PRO A 595 -53.13 -23.72 -11.47
C PRO A 595 -53.18 -23.00 -12.82
N ALA A 596 -54.37 -22.64 -13.31
CA ALA A 596 -54.52 -21.92 -14.57
C ALA A 596 -53.85 -20.52 -14.62
N ARG A 597 -53.67 -19.84 -13.46
CA ARG A 597 -53.00 -18.53 -13.39
C ARG A 597 -51.50 -18.71 -13.18
N LEU A 598 -51.12 -19.64 -12.31
CA LEU A 598 -49.72 -19.98 -12.07
C LEU A 598 -49.05 -20.51 -13.35
N GLU A 599 -49.73 -21.39 -14.11
CA GLU A 599 -49.25 -21.89 -15.39
C GLU A 599 -49.05 -20.78 -16.43
N ARG A 600 -49.87 -19.73 -16.40
CA ARG A 600 -49.70 -18.56 -17.27
C ARG A 600 -48.45 -17.76 -16.91
N LEU A 601 -48.23 -17.50 -15.62
CA LEU A 601 -47.01 -16.83 -15.14
C LEU A 601 -45.77 -17.68 -15.44
N LEU A 602 -45.82 -18.98 -15.17
CA LEU A 602 -44.72 -19.89 -15.51
C LEU A 602 -44.46 -19.97 -17.01
N ARG A 603 -45.49 -19.87 -17.85
CA ARG A 603 -45.34 -19.81 -19.31
C ARG A 603 -44.68 -18.51 -19.76
N ASP A 604 -45.10 -17.38 -19.19
CA ASP A 604 -44.54 -16.06 -19.50
C ASP A 604 -43.07 -15.96 -19.04
N LEU A 605 -42.70 -16.64 -17.94
CA LEU A 605 -41.31 -16.74 -17.45
C LEU A 605 -40.45 -17.73 -18.26
N ASN A 606 -41.04 -18.84 -18.73
CA ASN A 606 -40.32 -19.89 -19.46
C ASN A 606 -40.37 -19.74 -20.99
N GLY A 607 -40.93 -18.65 -21.53
CA GLY A 607 -40.88 -18.31 -22.95
C GLY A 607 -41.55 -19.30 -23.92
N THR A 608 -42.55 -20.08 -23.51
CA THR A 608 -43.20 -21.06 -24.41
C THR A 608 -44.47 -20.50 -25.09
N PRO A 609 -44.58 -20.52 -26.43
CA PRO A 609 -45.76 -20.02 -27.13
C PRO A 609 -46.96 -20.97 -26.93
N PRO A 610 -48.21 -20.47 -26.84
CA PRO A 610 -49.38 -21.32 -26.63
C PRO A 610 -49.68 -22.19 -27.86
N PRO A 611 -50.11 -23.46 -27.69
CA PRO A 611 -50.64 -24.24 -28.81
C PRO A 611 -51.97 -23.65 -29.27
N LYS A 612 -52.12 -23.49 -30.60
CA LYS A 612 -53.36 -23.04 -31.24
C LYS A 612 -54.49 -24.02 -30.92
N ARG A 613 -55.62 -23.53 -30.40
CA ARG A 613 -56.85 -24.32 -30.23
C ARG A 613 -57.55 -24.41 -31.58
N GLU A 614 -57.78 -25.62 -32.07
CA GLU A 614 -58.66 -25.87 -33.21
C GLU A 614 -60.12 -25.68 -32.74
N GLU A 615 -60.87 -24.89 -33.50
CA GLU A 615 -62.31 -24.67 -33.32
C GLU A 615 -63.05 -25.94 -33.74
N ILE A 616 -63.83 -26.51 -32.82
CA ILE A 616 -64.76 -27.59 -33.11
C ILE A 616 -66.02 -26.93 -33.67
N GLU A 617 -66.17 -26.93 -35.00
CA GLU A 617 -67.46 -26.70 -35.65
C GLU A 617 -68.14 -28.05 -35.91
N THR A 618 -69.27 -28.22 -35.25
CA THR A 618 -70.23 -29.31 -35.45
C THR A 618 -71.02 -29.07 -36.72
N GLU A 619 -71.05 -30.02 -37.67
CA GLU A 619 -72.24 -30.18 -38.52
C GLU A 619 -72.35 -31.57 -39.19
N SER A 620 -73.56 -32.13 -39.04
CA SER A 620 -74.29 -33.10 -39.85
C SER A 620 -73.77 -34.53 -40.08
N ILE A 621 -74.61 -35.45 -39.59
CA ILE A 621 -74.73 -36.88 -39.89
C ILE A 621 -75.27 -37.07 -41.30
N GLU A 622 -74.63 -37.91 -42.12
CA GLU A 622 -75.30 -38.83 -43.04
C GLU A 622 -74.33 -39.95 -43.47
N SER A 623 -74.93 -41.09 -43.80
CA SER A 623 -74.38 -42.45 -43.82
C SER A 623 -73.60 -42.81 -45.10
N ASP A 624 -72.65 -43.75 -45.01
CA ASP A 624 -72.72 -45.05 -45.70
C ASP A 624 -71.40 -45.83 -45.65
N ASP A 625 -71.51 -47.01 -45.05
CA ASP A 625 -71.01 -48.34 -45.45
C ASP A 625 -69.52 -48.68 -45.67
N ALA A 626 -69.14 -49.73 -44.92
CA ALA A 626 -68.46 -50.95 -45.33
C ALA A 626 -66.96 -50.99 -45.70
N THR A 627 -66.24 -51.75 -44.85
CA THR A 627 -65.23 -52.80 -45.19
C THR A 627 -63.89 -52.35 -45.79
N ASP A 628 -62.75 -53.02 -45.64
CA ASP A 628 -62.20 -54.06 -44.77
C ASP A 628 -60.74 -54.20 -45.26
N SER A 629 -59.82 -54.49 -44.35
CA SER A 629 -58.52 -55.14 -44.60
C SER A 629 -57.51 -54.54 -45.62
N LYS A 630 -56.31 -54.18 -45.15
CA LYS A 630 -55.09 -55.05 -45.11
C LYS A 630 -53.79 -54.20 -45.14
N PRO A 631 -52.77 -54.51 -44.30
CA PRO A 631 -51.36 -54.15 -44.55
C PRO A 631 -50.70 -55.30 -45.37
N PRO A 632 -49.36 -55.46 -45.53
CA PRO A 632 -48.17 -54.63 -45.23
C PRO A 632 -47.21 -54.51 -46.45
N SER A 633 -46.07 -53.80 -46.31
CA SER A 633 -44.71 -54.30 -46.65
C SER A 633 -43.70 -53.17 -46.93
N THR A 634 -42.66 -53.10 -46.09
CA THR A 634 -41.28 -52.63 -46.41
C THR A 634 -40.61 -53.60 -47.41
N PRO A 635 -39.41 -53.37 -48.04
CA PRO A 635 -38.30 -52.54 -47.56
C PRO A 635 -37.37 -51.89 -48.65
N VAL A 636 -36.28 -51.27 -48.15
CA VAL A 636 -34.98 -50.96 -48.80
C VAL A 636 -34.91 -49.80 -49.79
N SER A 637 -34.21 -48.71 -49.41
CA SER A 637 -32.89 -48.39 -49.97
C SER A 637 -32.35 -47.06 -49.41
N SER A 638 -31.07 -47.11 -49.06
CA SER A 638 -30.14 -46.02 -48.83
C SER A 638 -30.15 -44.94 -49.94
N SER A 639 -30.13 -43.66 -49.57
CA SER A 639 -29.08 -42.75 -50.05
C SER A 639 -29.02 -41.48 -49.20
N ALA A 640 -27.78 -41.08 -48.90
CA ALA A 640 -27.43 -39.83 -48.27
C ALA A 640 -27.75 -38.65 -49.22
N ALA A 641 -28.51 -37.67 -48.73
CA ALA A 641 -28.81 -36.44 -49.45
C ALA A 641 -28.26 -35.23 -48.69
N ARG A 642 -27.08 -34.82 -49.12
CA ARG A 642 -26.55 -33.46 -49.26
C ARG A 642 -27.55 -32.34 -48.92
N LEU A 643 -27.36 -31.70 -47.76
CA LEU A 643 -27.99 -30.44 -47.42
C LEU A 643 -27.27 -29.29 -48.15
N GLN A 644 -27.96 -28.66 -49.10
CA GLN A 644 -27.64 -27.31 -49.55
C GLN A 644 -28.45 -26.32 -48.68
N PRO A 645 -27.85 -25.18 -48.28
CA PRO A 645 -28.57 -24.15 -47.56
C PRO A 645 -29.50 -23.39 -48.52
N VAL A 646 -30.79 -23.37 -48.20
CA VAL A 646 -31.80 -22.56 -48.87
C VAL A 646 -31.66 -21.12 -48.40
N THR A 647 -31.36 -20.25 -49.35
CA THR A 647 -31.41 -18.79 -49.25
C THR A 647 -32.84 -18.32 -49.00
N GLN A 648 -33.07 -17.62 -47.90
CA GLN A 648 -34.23 -16.75 -47.74
C GLN A 648 -33.75 -15.31 -47.54
N SER A 649 -34.21 -14.44 -48.44
CA SER A 649 -33.87 -13.03 -48.48
C SER A 649 -34.55 -12.28 -47.33
N ALA A 650 -33.75 -11.79 -46.39
CA ALA A 650 -34.19 -10.80 -45.43
C ALA A 650 -34.11 -9.40 -46.08
N LYS A 651 -35.26 -8.70 -46.12
CA LYS A 651 -35.35 -7.29 -46.50
C LYS A 651 -34.46 -6.45 -45.58
N ALA A 652 -33.56 -5.68 -46.18
CA ALA A 652 -32.68 -4.74 -45.50
C ALA A 652 -33.47 -3.60 -44.86
N VAL A 653 -33.34 -3.45 -43.55
CA VAL A 653 -33.59 -2.20 -42.83
C VAL A 653 -32.40 -1.27 -43.14
N PRO A 654 -32.60 0.00 -43.53
CA PRO A 654 -31.48 0.90 -43.79
C PRO A 654 -30.71 1.17 -42.50
N ARG A 655 -29.39 0.90 -42.51
CA ARG A 655 -28.46 1.35 -41.48
C ARG A 655 -28.51 2.88 -41.41
N PRO A 656 -28.50 3.49 -40.21
CA PRO A 656 -28.31 4.94 -40.12
C PRO A 656 -26.94 5.31 -40.70
N GLU A 657 -26.94 6.39 -41.49
CA GLU A 657 -25.75 6.95 -42.13
C GLU A 657 -24.67 7.22 -41.07
N ARG A 658 -23.48 6.67 -41.31
CA ARG A 658 -22.30 6.91 -40.49
C ARG A 658 -21.93 8.38 -40.66
N ILE A 659 -22.24 9.19 -39.64
CA ILE A 659 -21.74 10.56 -39.52
C ILE A 659 -20.23 10.47 -39.68
N GLN A 660 -19.68 11.06 -40.75
CA GLN A 660 -18.25 11.13 -40.99
C GLN A 660 -17.63 11.87 -39.81
N SER A 661 -16.96 11.14 -38.93
CA SER A 661 -16.13 11.73 -37.89
C SER A 661 -15.06 12.55 -38.58
N THR A 662 -15.05 13.86 -38.35
CA THR A 662 -14.02 14.81 -38.81
C THR A 662 -12.67 14.63 -38.11
N VAL A 663 -12.50 13.52 -37.37
CA VAL A 663 -11.24 13.17 -36.71
C VAL A 663 -10.45 12.28 -37.67
N PRO A 664 -9.25 12.70 -38.12
CA PRO A 664 -8.43 11.88 -39.00
C PRO A 664 -8.13 10.56 -38.31
N THR A 665 -8.43 9.45 -39.00
CA THR A 665 -8.14 8.11 -38.46
C THR A 665 -6.63 7.91 -38.34
N ILE A 666 -6.20 6.95 -37.52
CA ILE A 666 -4.77 6.63 -37.34
C ILE A 666 -4.12 6.31 -38.70
N LEU A 667 -4.85 5.63 -39.58
CA LEU A 667 -4.44 5.35 -40.95
C LEU A 667 -4.22 6.64 -41.77
N ASP A 668 -5.13 7.62 -41.68
CA ASP A 668 -5.00 8.89 -42.40
C ASP A 668 -3.79 9.71 -41.91
N LYS A 669 -3.48 9.65 -40.61
CA LYS A 669 -2.28 10.28 -40.04
C LYS A 669 -1.00 9.63 -40.55
N VAL A 670 -0.98 8.30 -40.66
CA VAL A 670 0.17 7.53 -41.17
C VAL A 670 0.37 7.80 -42.67
N LEU A 671 -0.69 7.87 -43.47
CA LEU A 671 -0.60 8.22 -44.89
C LEU A 671 -0.17 9.67 -45.11
N ALA A 672 -0.61 10.61 -44.27
CA ALA A 672 -0.12 11.99 -44.28
C ALA A 672 1.37 12.08 -43.93
N MET A 673 1.83 11.32 -42.94
CA MET A 673 3.24 11.23 -42.57
C MET A 673 4.10 10.64 -43.72
N ALA A 674 3.57 9.68 -44.46
CA ALA A 674 4.21 9.14 -45.67
C ALA A 674 4.36 10.20 -46.77
N ALA A 675 3.33 11.02 -46.98
CA ALA A 675 3.36 12.11 -47.96
C ALA A 675 4.34 13.24 -47.56
N VAL A 676 4.42 13.57 -46.26
CA VAL A 676 5.39 14.57 -45.75
C VAL A 676 6.83 14.12 -45.93
N LEU A 677 7.09 12.81 -45.81
CA LEU A 677 8.41 12.20 -46.03
C LEU A 677 8.74 11.99 -47.52
N GLY A 678 7.82 12.35 -48.44
CA GLY A 678 8.05 12.32 -49.88
C GLY A 678 7.80 10.97 -50.57
N PHE A 679 7.19 9.99 -49.88
CA PHE A 679 6.84 8.70 -50.46
C PHE A 679 5.54 8.79 -51.28
N THR A 680 5.46 8.07 -52.40
CA THR A 680 4.25 8.05 -53.22
C THR A 680 3.21 7.11 -52.61
N VAL A 681 2.03 7.66 -52.28
CA VAL A 681 0.88 6.94 -51.73
C VAL A 681 -0.18 6.80 -52.81
N GLU A 682 -0.56 5.57 -53.17
CA GLU A 682 -1.70 5.28 -54.04
C GLU A 682 -2.87 4.79 -53.16
N ASP A 683 -3.84 5.65 -52.94
CA ASP A 683 -5.01 5.37 -52.09
C ASP A 683 -6.23 5.04 -52.96
N GLU A 684 -6.54 3.75 -53.11
CA GLU A 684 -7.72 3.27 -53.85
C GLU A 684 -8.85 2.79 -52.92
N ARG A 685 -8.99 3.35 -51.70
CA ARG A 685 -10.05 3.00 -50.74
C ARG A 685 -11.48 3.12 -51.30
N ASP A 686 -11.73 4.10 -52.18
CA ASP A 686 -13.02 4.33 -52.84
C ASP A 686 -13.12 3.67 -54.25
N GLY A 687 -12.08 2.93 -54.65
CA GLY A 687 -11.95 2.28 -55.95
C GLY A 687 -12.42 0.82 -56.00
N LYS A 688 -12.16 0.13 -57.11
CA LYS A 688 -12.54 -1.29 -57.31
C LYS A 688 -11.68 -2.30 -56.53
N SER A 689 -10.47 -1.89 -56.12
CA SER A 689 -9.49 -2.76 -55.47
C SER A 689 -9.58 -2.69 -53.94
N GLY A 690 -10.02 -1.57 -53.37
CA GLY A 690 -10.12 -1.33 -51.93
C GLY A 690 -8.77 -1.34 -51.20
N ARG A 691 -7.66 -1.19 -51.94
CA ARG A 691 -6.29 -1.31 -51.42
C ARG A 691 -5.58 0.03 -51.32
N VAL A 692 -4.65 0.13 -50.37
CA VAL A 692 -3.75 1.28 -50.22
C VAL A 692 -2.32 0.82 -50.45
N TRP A 693 -1.60 1.50 -51.34
CA TRP A 693 -0.18 1.26 -51.59
C TRP A 693 0.66 2.45 -51.12
N VAL A 694 1.80 2.15 -50.50
CA VAL A 694 2.81 3.13 -50.12
C VAL A 694 4.15 2.64 -50.66
N ASN A 695 4.68 3.37 -51.64
CA ASN A 695 5.91 3.00 -52.32
C ASN A 695 7.13 3.42 -51.49
N ILE A 696 7.58 2.51 -50.61
CA ILE A 696 8.80 2.65 -49.83
C ILE A 696 9.74 1.52 -50.27
N LEU A 697 10.72 1.85 -51.12
CA LEU A 697 11.69 0.89 -51.66
C LEU A 697 12.99 0.86 -50.86
N GLU A 698 13.38 2.00 -50.27
CA GLU A 698 14.58 2.14 -49.44
C GLU A 698 14.22 2.98 -48.19
N THR A 699 14.75 2.61 -47.02
CA THR A 699 14.50 3.31 -45.74
C THR A 699 15.77 3.98 -45.20
N PRO A 700 16.18 5.14 -45.77
CA PRO A 700 17.44 5.78 -45.42
C PRO A 700 17.42 6.48 -44.05
N ASN A 701 16.24 6.87 -43.55
CA ASN A 701 16.11 7.74 -42.37
C ASN A 701 15.34 7.08 -41.22
N ILE A 702 15.64 7.47 -39.98
CA ILE A 702 14.95 7.02 -38.76
C ILE A 702 13.43 7.24 -38.88
N HIS A 703 13.01 8.36 -39.49
CA HIS A 703 11.59 8.68 -39.66
C HIS A 703 10.87 7.81 -40.70
N SER A 704 11.54 7.34 -41.76
CA SER A 704 10.93 6.44 -42.74
C SER A 704 10.79 5.01 -42.20
N ARG A 705 11.69 4.59 -41.29
CA ARG A 705 11.57 3.31 -40.58
C ARG A 705 10.46 3.34 -39.53
N LYS A 706 10.32 4.43 -38.76
CA LYS A 706 9.17 4.62 -37.84
C LYS A 706 7.84 4.62 -38.60
N LEU A 707 7.80 5.17 -39.82
CA LEU A 707 6.63 5.10 -40.69
C LEU A 707 6.30 3.66 -41.11
N VAL A 708 7.30 2.90 -41.59
CA VAL A 708 7.13 1.48 -41.98
C VAL A 708 6.64 0.64 -40.80
N ARG A 709 7.19 0.82 -39.59
CA ARG A 709 6.72 0.13 -38.37
C ARG A 709 5.25 0.41 -38.09
N LYS A 710 4.85 1.69 -38.12
CA LYS A 710 3.44 2.09 -37.97
C LYS A 710 2.53 1.51 -39.07
N MET A 711 3.06 1.29 -40.27
CA MET A 711 2.31 0.63 -41.35
C MET A 711 2.16 -0.88 -41.09
N LEU A 712 3.21 -1.55 -40.63
CA LEU A 712 3.15 -2.98 -40.25
C LEU A 712 2.19 -3.23 -39.08
N ASP A 713 2.20 -2.38 -38.05
CA ASP A 713 1.25 -2.49 -36.92
C ASP A 713 -0.21 -2.27 -37.37
N LEU A 714 -0.40 -1.51 -38.44
CA LEU A 714 -1.71 -1.33 -39.10
C LEU A 714 -2.04 -2.46 -40.08
N GLY A 715 -1.20 -3.48 -40.24
CA GLY A 715 -1.42 -4.66 -41.08
C GLY A 715 -1.09 -4.48 -42.56
N PHE A 716 -0.15 -3.62 -42.92
CA PHE A 716 0.37 -3.54 -44.29
C PHE A 716 1.36 -4.69 -44.57
N GLU A 717 1.30 -5.31 -45.75
CA GLU A 717 2.22 -6.35 -46.23
C GLU A 717 3.23 -5.77 -47.23
N PHE A 718 4.48 -6.28 -47.23
CA PHE A 718 5.50 -5.83 -48.17
C PHE A 718 5.44 -6.59 -49.50
N TRP A 719 5.44 -5.86 -50.62
CA TRP A 719 5.55 -6.40 -51.96
C TRP A 719 6.88 -6.00 -52.63
N PRO A 720 7.73 -6.98 -53.01
CA PRO A 720 9.01 -6.70 -53.65
C PRO A 720 8.87 -5.83 -54.91
N GLY A 721 9.56 -4.68 -54.93
CA GLY A 721 9.59 -3.75 -56.06
C GLY A 721 8.40 -2.78 -56.15
N LYS A 722 7.42 -2.84 -55.25
CA LYS A 722 6.27 -1.91 -55.20
C LYS A 722 6.04 -1.23 -53.85
N GLY A 723 6.59 -1.76 -52.76
CA GLY A 723 6.45 -1.19 -51.41
C GLY A 723 5.37 -1.89 -50.57
N TYR A 724 4.79 -1.19 -49.61
CA TYR A 724 3.85 -1.73 -48.62
C TYR A 724 2.40 -1.54 -49.07
N TRP A 725 1.55 -2.55 -48.87
CA TRP A 725 0.13 -2.49 -49.25
C TRP A 725 -0.80 -3.02 -48.17
N ARG A 726 -2.04 -2.54 -48.13
CA ARG A 726 -3.10 -3.02 -47.24
C ARG A 726 -4.42 -3.14 -47.99
#